data_AF-A0A3S4IQ64-F1
#
_entry.id   AF-A0A3S4IQ64-F1
#
_cell.length_a   1.000
_cell.length_b   1.000
_cell.length_c   1.000
_cell.angle_alpha   90.00
_cell.angle_beta   90.00
_cell.angle_gamma   90.00
#
_symmetry.space_group_name_H-M   'P 1'
#
loop_
_entity.id
_entity.type
_entity.pdbx_description
1 polymer ?
#
loop_
_entity_poly.entity_id
_entity_poly.type
_entity_poly.pdbx_seq_one_letter_code
_entity_poly.pdbx_strand_id
1 'polypeptide(L)'
;MKDLLKFLKAQTKTEEFDAIKIALASPDMIRSWSFGEVKKPETINYRTFKPERDGLFCARIFGPVKDYECLCGKYKRLKHRGVICEKCGVEVTQTKVRRERMGHIELACPTAHIWFLKSLPSRIGLLLDMPLRDIERVLYFESYVVIEGGMTNLERNQILTEEQYLDALEEFGDEFDAKMGAEAIQALLRNMDLEQECEQLREELNETNSETKRKKLTKRIKLLEAFVQSGNKPEWMILTVLPVLPPDLRPLVPLDGGRFATSDLNDLYRRVINRNNRLKRLLDLAAPDIIVRNEKRMLQEAVDALLDNGRRGRAITGSNKRPLKSLADMIKGKQGRFRQNLLGKRVDYSGRSVITVGPYLRLHQCGLPKKMALELFKPFIYGKLELRGLATTIKAAKKMVEREEAVVWDILDEVIREHPVLLNRAPTLHRLGIQAFEPVLIEGKAIQLHPLVCAAYNADFDGDQMAVHVPLTLEAQLEARALMMSTNNILSPANGEPIIVPSQDVVLGLYYMTRDSVNAKGEGMVLTGPKEAERIYRAGLASLHARVKVRITEYEKDDNGEFVAKTSLKDTTVGRAILWMIVPKGLPFSIVNQALGKKAISKMLNTCYRILGLKPTVIFADQTMYTGFAYAARSGASVGIDDMVIPEKKYEIISEAEAEVAEIQEQFQSGLVTAGERYNKVIDIWAAANDRVSKAMMDNLQTETVINRDGQEEQQVSFNSIYMMADSGARGSAAQIRQLAGMRGLMAKPDGSIIETPITANFREGLNVLQYFISTHGARKGLADTALKTANSGYLTRRLVDVAQDLVVTEDDCGTLEGITMTPVIEGGDVKEPLRDRVLGRVTAEDVLKPGTADILVPRNTLLHEHWCDLLEANSVDSVKVRSVVSCDTDFGVCAHCYGRDLARGHLINKGEAIGVIAAQSIGEPGTQLTMRTFHIGGAASRAAAESSIQVKNKGSIKLSNAKSVVNSSGKLVITSRNTELKLIDEFGRTKESYKVPYGAVMAKGDGEQVAGGETVAKLGSAHHAGYHRS
;
A
#
# COMPACT_ATOMS: atom_id res chain seq x y z
N MET A 1 22.92 3.45 50.38
CA MET A 1 22.30 3.94 49.12
C MET A 1 22.86 3.29 47.86
N LYS A 2 24.18 3.11 47.70
CA LYS A 2 24.77 2.43 46.52
C LYS A 2 24.32 0.98 46.33
N ASP A 3 24.15 0.20 47.39
CA ASP A 3 23.63 -1.18 47.28
C ASP A 3 22.13 -1.23 46.95
N LEU A 4 21.36 -0.27 47.45
CA LEU A 4 19.94 -0.10 47.09
C LEU A 4 19.77 0.26 45.60
N LEU A 5 20.68 1.10 45.08
CA LEU A 5 20.77 1.48 43.67
C LEU A 5 21.24 0.31 42.79
N LYS A 6 22.19 -0.52 43.25
CA LYS A 6 22.59 -1.76 42.57
C LYS A 6 21.43 -2.75 42.47
N PHE A 7 20.63 -2.89 43.52
CA PHE A 7 19.46 -3.77 43.52
C PHE A 7 18.32 -3.25 42.64
N LEU A 8 18.12 -1.93 42.56
CA LEU A 8 17.17 -1.29 41.63
C LEU A 8 17.61 -1.45 40.17
N LYS A 9 18.91 -1.31 39.88
CA LYS A 9 19.48 -1.56 38.54
C LYS A 9 19.36 -3.02 38.10
N ALA A 10 19.44 -3.98 39.03
CA ALA A 10 19.25 -5.40 38.71
C ALA A 10 17.83 -5.72 38.21
N GLN A 11 16.81 -4.96 38.62
CA GLN A 11 15.41 -5.16 38.16
C GLN A 11 15.11 -4.58 36.77
N THR A 12 16.05 -3.85 36.16
CA THR A 12 15.93 -3.26 34.82
C THR A 12 17.04 -3.73 33.89
N LYS A 13 17.53 -4.97 34.07
CA LYS A 13 18.10 -5.68 32.94
C LYS A 13 16.93 -6.14 32.07
N THR A 14 16.64 -5.36 31.03
CA THR A 14 16.05 -5.96 29.82
C THR A 14 17.00 -7.07 29.40
N GLU A 15 16.57 -8.31 29.56
CA GLU A 15 17.30 -9.45 29.01
C GLU A 15 17.26 -9.27 27.49
N GLU A 16 18.42 -8.97 26.92
CA GLU A 16 18.61 -8.94 25.48
C GLU A 16 18.52 -10.38 24.98
N PHE A 17 17.60 -10.63 24.05
CA PHE A 17 17.36 -11.95 23.49
C PHE A 17 17.42 -11.87 21.97
N ASP A 18 18.04 -12.86 21.33
CA ASP A 18 18.25 -12.88 19.88
C ASP A 18 17.07 -13.51 19.13
N ALA A 19 16.37 -14.46 19.76
CA ALA A 19 15.31 -15.23 19.12
C ALA A 19 14.16 -15.56 20.07
N ILE A 20 12.98 -15.78 19.50
CA ILE A 20 11.79 -16.24 20.22
C ILE A 20 11.47 -17.66 19.76
N LYS A 21 11.33 -18.59 20.72
CA LYS A 21 10.90 -19.97 20.46
C LYS A 21 9.43 -20.14 20.88
N ILE A 22 8.68 -20.92 20.10
CA ILE A 22 7.32 -21.35 20.44
C ILE A 22 7.27 -22.87 20.59
N ALA A 23 6.56 -23.35 21.61
CA ALA A 23 6.34 -24.77 21.89
C ALA A 23 4.95 -24.96 22.51
N LEU A 24 4.47 -26.21 22.55
CA LEU A 24 3.26 -26.55 23.29
C LEU A 24 3.57 -26.56 24.79
N ALA A 25 2.61 -26.08 25.60
CA ALA A 25 2.79 -26.02 27.05
C ALA A 25 2.38 -27.36 27.69
N SER A 26 3.35 -28.07 28.25
CA SER A 26 3.09 -29.25 29.08
C SER A 26 2.26 -28.89 30.32
N PRO A 27 1.39 -29.78 30.83
CA PRO A 27 0.69 -29.57 32.10
C PRO A 27 1.60 -29.16 33.26
N ASP A 28 2.78 -29.79 33.38
CA ASP A 28 3.74 -29.48 34.45
C ASP A 28 4.38 -28.10 34.25
N MET A 29 4.60 -27.71 32.99
CA MET A 29 5.11 -26.38 32.66
C MET A 29 4.07 -25.30 33.00
N ILE A 30 2.79 -25.54 32.74
CA ILE A 30 1.70 -24.64 33.12
C ILE A 30 1.64 -24.46 34.64
N ARG A 31 1.84 -25.55 35.41
CA ARG A 31 1.94 -25.47 36.88
C ARG A 31 3.14 -24.65 37.32
N SER A 32 4.29 -24.79 36.66
CA SER A 32 5.50 -24.03 36.99
C SER A 32 5.33 -22.50 36.82
N TRP A 33 4.54 -22.07 35.84
CA TRP A 33 4.23 -20.65 35.63
C TRP A 33 3.19 -20.10 36.61
N SER A 34 2.43 -20.99 37.25
CA SER A 34 1.30 -20.60 38.06
C SER A 34 1.67 -20.34 39.51
N PHE A 35 1.11 -19.28 40.07
CA PHE A 35 1.26 -18.92 41.48
C PHE A 35 0.16 -19.52 42.38
N GLY A 36 -0.78 -20.29 41.79
CA GLY A 36 -1.81 -20.99 42.54
C GLY A 36 -3.04 -21.36 41.71
N GLU A 37 -3.81 -22.33 42.23
CA GLU A 37 -5.04 -22.81 41.63
C GLU A 37 -6.22 -21.88 41.92
N VAL A 38 -6.98 -21.53 40.89
CA VAL A 38 -8.23 -20.76 41.00
C VAL A 38 -9.39 -21.75 41.16
N LYS A 39 -9.96 -21.80 42.36
CA LYS A 39 -11.03 -22.76 42.72
C LYS A 39 -12.43 -22.15 42.58
N LYS A 40 -12.54 -20.84 42.80
CA LYS A 40 -13.81 -20.15 42.99
C LYS A 40 -14.15 -19.24 41.81
N PRO A 41 -15.40 -19.22 41.32
CA PRO A 41 -15.82 -18.36 40.22
C PRO A 41 -16.03 -16.89 40.66
N GLU A 42 -16.10 -16.62 41.96
CA GLU A 42 -16.33 -15.26 42.47
C GLU A 42 -15.16 -14.33 42.13
N THR A 43 -15.47 -13.06 41.86
CA THR A 43 -14.48 -12.04 41.47
C THR A 43 -14.11 -11.16 42.66
N ILE A 44 -15.03 -10.29 43.07
CA ILE A 44 -14.92 -9.38 44.21
C ILE A 44 -16.13 -9.54 45.12
N ASN A 45 -15.93 -9.23 46.39
CA ASN A 45 -17.02 -9.16 47.35
C ASN A 45 -17.85 -7.90 47.10
N TYR A 46 -19.16 -8.05 46.90
CA TYR A 46 -20.03 -6.91 46.58
C TYR A 46 -20.16 -5.86 47.70
N ARG A 47 -19.90 -6.23 48.97
CA ARG A 47 -19.96 -5.29 50.11
C ARG A 47 -18.66 -4.55 50.33
N THR A 48 -17.53 -5.27 50.25
CA THR A 48 -16.21 -4.71 50.61
C THR A 48 -15.38 -4.27 49.42
N PHE A 49 -15.80 -4.64 48.20
CA PHE A 49 -15.05 -4.50 46.94
C PHE A 49 -13.65 -5.11 46.95
N LYS A 50 -13.35 -5.94 47.97
CA LYS A 50 -12.10 -6.68 48.06
C LYS A 50 -12.16 -7.92 47.18
N PRO A 51 -11.04 -8.31 46.54
CA PRO A 51 -10.97 -9.58 45.84
C PRO A 51 -11.27 -10.76 46.74
N GLU A 52 -12.02 -11.72 46.20
CA GLU A 52 -12.37 -12.94 46.93
C GLU A 52 -11.19 -13.91 47.04
N ARG A 53 -11.16 -14.66 48.15
CA ARG A 53 -10.14 -15.69 48.38
C ARG A 53 -10.36 -16.86 47.42
N ASP A 54 -9.29 -17.29 46.76
CA ASP A 54 -9.29 -18.35 45.73
C ASP A 54 -10.15 -18.08 44.49
N GLY A 55 -10.67 -16.85 44.37
CA GLY A 55 -11.46 -16.38 43.24
C GLY A 55 -10.62 -15.89 42.05
N LEU A 56 -11.31 -15.44 41.00
CA LEU A 56 -10.68 -14.97 39.75
C LEU A 56 -9.79 -13.74 39.92
N PHE A 57 -9.94 -12.96 41.00
CA PHE A 57 -9.11 -11.79 41.30
C PHE A 57 -8.25 -11.97 42.55
N CYS A 58 -8.13 -13.21 43.07
CA CYS A 58 -7.47 -13.54 44.34
C CYS A 58 -6.10 -12.88 44.50
N ALA A 59 -5.96 -12.06 45.55
CA ALA A 59 -4.72 -11.34 45.83
C ALA A 59 -3.56 -12.26 46.25
N ARG A 60 -3.86 -13.47 46.76
CA ARG A 60 -2.83 -14.46 47.12
C ARG A 60 -2.13 -15.02 45.88
N ILE A 61 -2.89 -15.29 44.81
CA ILE A 61 -2.38 -15.88 43.56
C ILE A 61 -1.72 -14.77 42.71
N PHE A 62 -2.45 -13.69 42.46
CA PHE A 62 -2.03 -12.68 41.48
C PHE A 62 -1.19 -11.55 42.08
N GLY A 63 -1.23 -11.33 43.39
CA GLY A 63 -0.52 -10.24 44.07
C GLY A 63 -1.44 -9.12 44.60
N PRO A 64 -0.86 -8.07 45.22
CA PRO A 64 -1.59 -7.07 45.99
C PRO A 64 -2.31 -6.02 45.11
N VAL A 65 -3.49 -5.58 45.56
CA VAL A 65 -4.33 -4.59 44.84
C VAL A 65 -3.74 -3.17 44.91
N LYS A 66 -3.00 -2.86 45.98
CA LYS A 66 -2.34 -1.57 46.19
C LYS A 66 -0.85 -1.80 46.39
N ASP A 67 -0.03 -0.85 45.93
CA ASP A 67 1.42 -0.95 46.01
C ASP A 67 1.89 -1.08 47.46
N TYR A 68 2.65 -2.15 47.73
CA TYR A 68 3.24 -2.45 49.04
C TYR A 68 2.21 -2.50 50.18
N GLU A 69 0.99 -2.97 49.90
CA GLU A 69 -0.06 -3.16 50.90
C GLU A 69 -0.73 -4.54 50.76
N CYS A 70 -0.78 -5.30 51.86
CA CYS A 70 -1.49 -6.58 51.88
C CYS A 70 -3.03 -6.37 51.98
N LEU A 71 -3.81 -7.37 51.58
CA LEU A 71 -5.28 -7.26 51.51
C LEU A 71 -5.98 -6.95 52.85
N CYS A 72 -5.43 -7.46 53.96
CA CYS A 72 -5.95 -7.21 55.31
C CYS A 72 -5.48 -5.88 55.90
N GLY A 73 -4.46 -5.23 55.32
CA GLY A 73 -3.90 -3.98 55.80
C GLY A 73 -2.95 -4.08 57.01
N LYS A 74 -2.58 -5.29 57.48
CA LYS A 74 -1.58 -5.48 58.56
C LYS A 74 -0.21 -4.92 58.16
N TYR A 75 0.27 -5.30 57.00
CA TYR A 75 1.53 -4.83 56.42
C TYR A 75 1.26 -3.77 55.34
N LYS A 76 1.85 -2.59 55.52
CA LYS A 76 1.76 -1.44 54.61
C LYS A 76 3.10 -0.73 54.46
N ARG A 77 3.26 -0.03 53.33
CA ARG A 77 4.44 0.78 52.96
C ARG A 77 5.65 -0.07 52.57
N LEU A 78 6.62 0.60 51.92
CA LEU A 78 7.81 -0.01 51.32
C LEU A 78 8.64 -0.89 52.27
N LYS A 79 8.61 -0.61 53.58
CA LYS A 79 9.38 -1.32 54.61
C LYS A 79 9.10 -2.83 54.71
N HIS A 80 7.91 -3.27 54.31
CA HIS A 80 7.49 -4.68 54.39
C HIS A 80 7.56 -5.40 53.04
N ARG A 81 8.35 -4.87 52.09
CA ARG A 81 8.51 -5.46 50.76
C ARG A 81 8.99 -6.92 50.86
N GLY A 82 8.33 -7.82 50.14
CA GLY A 82 8.66 -9.24 50.07
C GLY A 82 8.12 -10.08 51.24
N VAL A 83 7.48 -9.47 52.24
CA VAL A 83 6.86 -10.21 53.35
C VAL A 83 5.51 -10.78 52.91
N ILE A 84 5.29 -12.08 53.17
CA ILE A 84 3.98 -12.72 52.98
C ILE A 84 3.16 -12.55 54.26
N CYS A 85 1.97 -11.99 54.13
CA CYS A 85 1.13 -11.70 55.29
C CYS A 85 0.53 -12.98 55.90
N GLU A 86 0.81 -13.29 57.16
CA GLU A 86 0.23 -14.45 57.87
C GLU A 86 -1.31 -14.49 57.87
N LYS A 87 -1.97 -13.33 58.01
CA LYS A 87 -3.44 -13.25 58.09
C LYS A 87 -4.16 -13.55 56.77
N CYS A 88 -3.60 -13.11 55.63
CA CYS A 88 -4.29 -13.19 54.34
C CYS A 88 -3.51 -13.95 53.26
N GLY A 89 -2.28 -14.37 53.54
CA GLY A 89 -1.38 -15.05 52.61
C GLY A 89 -0.88 -14.19 51.45
N VAL A 90 -1.14 -12.88 51.45
CA VAL A 90 -0.78 -11.99 50.33
C VAL A 90 0.63 -11.47 50.52
N GLU A 91 1.45 -11.60 49.48
CA GLU A 91 2.79 -11.04 49.40
C GLU A 91 2.75 -9.52 49.20
N VAL A 92 3.58 -8.79 49.94
CA VAL A 92 3.67 -7.33 49.86
C VAL A 92 4.67 -6.92 48.78
N THR A 93 4.16 -6.70 47.57
CA THR A 93 4.91 -6.27 46.38
C THR A 93 4.20 -5.13 45.64
N GLN A 94 4.70 -4.75 44.46
CA GLN A 94 4.02 -3.79 43.59
C GLN A 94 2.79 -4.41 42.95
N THR A 95 1.76 -3.61 42.66
CA THR A 95 0.55 -4.07 41.98
C THR A 95 0.82 -4.52 40.55
N LYS A 96 1.88 -4.02 39.90
CA LYS A 96 2.29 -4.42 38.53
C LYS A 96 2.43 -5.93 38.35
N VAL A 97 2.82 -6.67 39.39
CA VAL A 97 2.95 -8.14 39.32
C VAL A 97 1.64 -8.84 38.97
N ARG A 98 0.47 -8.22 39.23
CA ARG A 98 -0.86 -8.73 38.86
C ARG A 98 -1.10 -8.79 37.36
N ARG A 99 -0.24 -8.17 36.56
CA ARG A 99 -0.23 -8.27 35.10
C ARG A 99 0.62 -9.44 34.58
N GLU A 100 1.55 -9.92 35.39
CA GLU A 100 2.56 -10.91 35.01
C GLU A 100 2.25 -12.30 35.60
N ARG A 101 1.81 -12.37 36.87
CA ARG A 101 1.53 -13.64 37.57
C ARG A 101 0.30 -14.34 37.01
N MET A 102 0.45 -15.61 36.61
CA MET A 102 -0.64 -16.44 36.10
C MET A 102 -1.24 -17.35 37.18
N GLY A 103 -2.51 -17.71 37.01
CA GLY A 103 -3.19 -18.77 37.76
C GLY A 103 -3.37 -20.02 36.90
N HIS A 104 -3.84 -21.11 37.48
CA HIS A 104 -4.28 -22.27 36.70
C HIS A 104 -5.58 -22.85 37.28
N ILE A 105 -6.25 -23.67 36.47
CA ILE A 105 -7.42 -24.48 36.84
C ILE A 105 -7.08 -25.93 36.53
N GLU A 106 -7.14 -26.80 37.54
CA GLU A 106 -7.05 -28.25 37.37
C GLU A 106 -8.38 -28.78 36.84
N LEU A 107 -8.39 -29.29 35.60
CA LEU A 107 -9.58 -29.83 34.96
C LEU A 107 -9.86 -31.24 35.49
N ALA A 108 -11.11 -31.53 35.79
CA ALA A 108 -11.53 -32.84 36.31
C ALA A 108 -11.49 -33.95 35.24
N CYS A 109 -11.52 -33.56 33.97
CA CYS A 109 -11.44 -34.43 32.80
C CYS A 109 -10.49 -33.78 31.80
N PRO A 110 -9.65 -34.56 31.08
CA PRO A 110 -8.91 -34.07 29.93
C PRO A 110 -9.85 -33.40 28.92
N THR A 111 -9.41 -32.30 28.30
CA THR A 111 -10.18 -31.57 27.30
C THR A 111 -9.33 -31.30 26.06
N ALA A 112 -9.88 -31.53 24.88
CA ALA A 112 -9.14 -31.27 23.65
C ALA A 112 -8.98 -29.75 23.41
N HIS A 113 -7.82 -29.32 22.94
CA HIS A 113 -7.63 -27.92 22.55
C HIS A 113 -8.25 -27.65 21.17
N ILE A 114 -9.24 -26.75 21.10
CA ILE A 114 -10.03 -26.48 19.88
C ILE A 114 -9.21 -26.13 18.62
N TRP A 115 -8.07 -25.45 18.75
CA TRP A 115 -7.22 -25.12 17.59
C TRP A 115 -6.63 -26.35 16.90
N PHE A 116 -6.23 -27.39 17.63
CA PHE A 116 -5.65 -28.59 17.02
C PHE A 116 -6.72 -29.51 16.43
N LEU A 117 -7.93 -29.47 17.00
CA LEU A 117 -9.08 -30.21 16.51
C LEU A 117 -9.71 -29.58 15.25
N LYS A 118 -10.15 -28.32 15.34
CA LYS A 118 -10.99 -27.65 14.33
C LYS A 118 -10.23 -26.76 13.34
N SER A 119 -8.92 -26.59 13.49
CA SER A 119 -8.14 -25.96 12.41
C SER A 119 -8.18 -26.84 11.17
N LEU A 120 -8.31 -26.25 9.98
CA LEU A 120 -8.23 -26.99 8.71
C LEU A 120 -6.83 -26.75 8.12
N PRO A 121 -6.03 -27.80 7.90
CA PRO A 121 -6.28 -29.22 8.25
C PRO A 121 -6.14 -29.50 9.75
N SER A 122 -6.89 -30.50 10.25
CA SER A 122 -6.88 -30.91 11.66
C SER A 122 -5.57 -31.60 12.00
N ARG A 123 -4.92 -31.18 13.09
CA ARG A 123 -3.63 -31.75 13.50
C ARG A 123 -3.79 -33.09 14.18
N ILE A 124 -4.81 -33.22 15.04
CA ILE A 124 -5.17 -34.50 15.69
C ILE A 124 -5.62 -35.52 14.63
N GLY A 125 -6.44 -35.09 13.67
CA GLY A 125 -6.89 -35.99 12.58
C GLY A 125 -5.78 -36.46 11.66
N LEU A 126 -4.81 -35.59 11.35
CA LEU A 126 -3.64 -35.99 10.56
C LEU A 126 -2.70 -36.94 11.32
N LEU A 127 -2.58 -36.79 12.65
CA LEU A 127 -1.73 -37.66 13.47
C LEU A 127 -2.34 -39.07 13.62
N LEU A 128 -3.62 -39.16 13.95
CA LEU A 128 -4.30 -40.45 14.17
C LEU A 128 -4.74 -41.15 12.88
N ASP A 129 -4.57 -40.49 11.73
CA ASP A 129 -5.15 -40.89 10.43
C ASP A 129 -6.67 -41.14 10.44
N MET A 130 -7.38 -40.52 11.37
CA MET A 130 -8.83 -40.63 11.51
C MET A 130 -9.53 -39.42 10.88
N PRO A 131 -10.73 -39.62 10.29
CA PRO A 131 -11.52 -38.50 9.81
C PRO A 131 -11.99 -37.62 10.98
N LEU A 132 -12.01 -36.30 10.75
CA LEU A 132 -12.38 -35.32 11.77
C LEU A 132 -13.76 -35.58 12.40
N ARG A 133 -14.71 -36.09 11.60
CA ARG A 133 -16.06 -36.41 12.07
C ARG A 133 -16.04 -37.47 13.17
N ASP A 134 -15.22 -38.52 13.02
CA ASP A 134 -15.20 -39.62 13.98
C ASP A 134 -14.49 -39.20 15.27
N ILE A 135 -13.44 -38.39 15.17
CA ILE A 135 -12.78 -37.80 16.35
C ILE A 135 -13.77 -36.93 17.15
N GLU A 136 -14.65 -36.18 16.47
CA GLU A 136 -15.69 -35.40 17.15
C GLU A 136 -16.72 -36.28 17.85
N ARG A 137 -17.13 -37.40 17.23
CA ARG A 137 -18.06 -38.37 17.85
C ARG A 137 -17.45 -38.97 19.11
N VAL A 138 -16.17 -39.34 19.08
CA VAL A 138 -15.45 -39.84 20.25
C VAL A 138 -15.34 -38.76 21.33
N LEU A 139 -14.91 -37.55 20.98
CA LEU A 139 -14.72 -36.44 21.94
C LEU A 139 -16.00 -36.01 22.64
N TYR A 140 -17.14 -36.03 21.95
CA TYR A 140 -18.44 -35.64 22.52
C TYR A 140 -19.24 -36.80 23.10
N PHE A 141 -18.57 -37.93 23.37
CA PHE A 141 -19.12 -39.10 24.05
C PHE A 141 -20.29 -39.77 23.29
N GLU A 142 -20.24 -39.79 21.95
CA GLU A 142 -21.22 -40.49 21.11
C GLU A 142 -20.81 -41.92 20.74
N SER A 143 -19.51 -42.21 20.71
CA SER A 143 -18.97 -43.51 20.28
C SER A 143 -17.68 -43.83 21.03
N TYR A 144 -17.38 -45.12 21.18
CA TYR A 144 -16.13 -45.63 21.73
C TYR A 144 -15.08 -45.74 20.61
N VAL A 145 -13.81 -45.72 21.01
CA VAL A 145 -12.68 -46.03 20.13
C VAL A 145 -11.78 -47.05 20.81
N VAL A 146 -11.35 -48.05 20.04
CA VAL A 146 -10.43 -49.09 20.50
C VAL A 146 -9.02 -48.50 20.63
N ILE A 147 -8.45 -48.55 21.84
CA ILE A 147 -7.10 -48.08 22.15
C ILE A 147 -6.11 -49.20 21.88
N GLU A 148 -6.39 -50.39 22.42
CA GLU A 148 -5.60 -51.61 22.24
C GLU A 148 -6.55 -52.78 21.97
N GLY A 149 -6.37 -53.43 20.82
CA GLY A 149 -7.18 -54.58 20.38
C GLY A 149 -6.76 -55.92 20.98
N GLY A 150 -5.62 -55.98 21.68
CA GLY A 150 -5.12 -57.23 22.28
C GLY A 150 -5.00 -58.37 21.25
N MET A 151 -5.53 -59.55 21.61
CA MET A 151 -5.61 -60.74 20.74
C MET A 151 -6.97 -60.86 20.03
N THR A 152 -7.81 -59.83 20.09
CA THR A 152 -9.15 -59.84 19.48
C THR A 152 -9.12 -59.46 18.00
N ASN A 153 -10.28 -59.54 17.33
CA ASN A 153 -10.44 -59.14 15.93
C ASN A 153 -10.57 -57.61 15.73
N LEU A 154 -10.45 -56.82 16.80
CA LEU A 154 -10.66 -55.37 16.75
C LEU A 154 -9.37 -54.62 16.39
N GLU A 155 -9.47 -53.68 15.45
CA GLU A 155 -8.34 -52.85 15.03
C GLU A 155 -8.18 -51.61 15.91
N ARG A 156 -6.93 -51.17 16.11
CA ARG A 156 -6.65 -49.88 16.76
C ARG A 156 -7.25 -48.73 15.94
N ASN A 157 -7.83 -47.74 16.61
CA ASN A 157 -8.57 -46.61 16.01
C ASN A 157 -9.93 -46.99 15.40
N GLN A 158 -10.39 -48.24 15.54
CA GLN A 158 -11.74 -48.63 15.15
C GLN A 158 -12.76 -47.98 16.09
N ILE A 159 -13.82 -47.39 15.52
CA ILE A 159 -14.93 -46.82 16.28
C ILE A 159 -16.01 -47.88 16.53
N LEU A 160 -16.57 -47.88 17.72
CA LEU A 160 -17.66 -48.77 18.13
C LEU A 160 -18.85 -47.93 18.62
N THR A 161 -20.06 -48.30 18.21
CA THR A 161 -21.28 -47.78 18.84
C THR A 161 -21.44 -48.36 20.26
N GLU A 162 -22.35 -47.79 21.06
CA GLU A 162 -22.59 -48.31 22.41
C GLU A 162 -23.11 -49.77 22.39
N GLU A 163 -23.96 -50.12 21.42
CA GLU A 163 -24.42 -51.50 21.19
C GLU A 163 -23.25 -52.42 20.81
N GLN A 164 -22.46 -52.04 19.79
CA GLN A 164 -21.31 -52.84 19.36
C GLN A 164 -20.24 -52.99 20.44
N TYR A 165 -20.07 -51.99 21.29
CA TYR A 165 -19.14 -52.05 22.41
C TYR A 165 -19.64 -53.06 23.46
N LEU A 166 -20.94 -53.09 23.76
CA LEU A 166 -21.52 -54.07 24.68
C LEU A 166 -21.43 -55.48 24.10
N ASP A 167 -21.76 -55.67 22.83
CA ASP A 167 -21.64 -56.96 22.14
C ASP A 167 -20.19 -57.46 22.15
N ALA A 168 -19.23 -56.58 21.84
CA ALA A 168 -17.81 -56.92 21.88
C ALA A 168 -17.32 -57.23 23.31
N LEU A 169 -17.85 -56.54 24.32
CA LEU A 169 -17.53 -56.80 25.73
C LEU A 169 -18.11 -58.14 26.20
N GLU A 170 -19.28 -58.54 25.70
CA GLU A 170 -19.87 -59.86 25.95
C GLU A 170 -19.09 -60.99 25.27
N GLU A 171 -18.59 -60.78 24.04
CA GLU A 171 -17.82 -61.78 23.29
C GLU A 171 -16.38 -61.95 23.80
N PHE A 172 -15.66 -60.85 24.00
CA PHE A 172 -14.21 -60.85 24.24
C PHE A 172 -13.82 -60.52 25.70
N GLY A 173 -14.78 -60.15 26.55
CA GLY A 173 -14.52 -59.80 27.95
C GLY A 173 -13.51 -58.66 28.10
N ASP A 174 -12.52 -58.85 28.97
CA ASP A 174 -11.47 -57.86 29.29
C ASP A 174 -10.24 -57.92 28.36
N GLU A 175 -10.30 -58.64 27.23
CA GLU A 175 -9.13 -58.83 26.33
C GLU A 175 -8.81 -57.62 25.43
N PHE A 176 -9.67 -56.60 25.39
CA PHE A 176 -9.46 -55.36 24.64
C PHE A 176 -9.79 -54.11 25.49
N ASP A 177 -9.16 -52.97 25.19
CA ASP A 177 -9.44 -51.69 25.85
C ASP A 177 -10.05 -50.70 24.85
N ALA A 178 -11.30 -50.31 25.08
CA ALA A 178 -11.95 -49.24 24.33
C ALA A 178 -12.53 -48.19 25.28
N LYS A 179 -12.28 -46.91 24.96
CA LYS A 179 -12.73 -45.78 25.76
C LYS A 179 -13.42 -44.74 24.89
N MET A 180 -14.12 -43.81 25.53
CA MET A 180 -14.76 -42.67 24.88
C MET A 180 -14.23 -41.34 25.44
N GLY A 181 -14.50 -40.25 24.72
CA GLY A 181 -14.13 -38.90 25.14
C GLY A 181 -12.69 -38.51 24.85
N ALA A 182 -12.28 -37.38 25.41
CA ALA A 182 -10.92 -36.85 25.27
C ALA A 182 -9.86 -37.74 25.94
N GLU A 183 -10.24 -38.53 26.95
CA GLU A 183 -9.37 -39.53 27.60
C GLU A 183 -8.92 -40.60 26.61
N ALA A 184 -9.83 -41.07 25.75
CA ALA A 184 -9.52 -42.06 24.73
C ALA A 184 -8.53 -41.52 23.69
N ILE A 185 -8.78 -40.30 23.19
CA ILE A 185 -7.87 -39.63 22.25
C ILE A 185 -6.50 -39.38 22.90
N GLN A 186 -6.46 -38.99 24.17
CA GLN A 186 -5.21 -38.80 24.89
C GLN A 186 -4.41 -40.11 25.03
N ALA A 187 -5.08 -41.23 25.34
CA ALA A 187 -4.45 -42.54 25.41
C ALA A 187 -3.89 -42.98 24.06
N LEU A 188 -4.66 -42.81 22.97
CA LEU A 188 -4.20 -43.10 21.61
C LEU A 188 -2.95 -42.31 21.22
N LEU A 189 -2.91 -41.02 21.57
CA LEU A 189 -1.76 -40.14 21.30
C LEU A 189 -0.55 -40.48 22.18
N ARG A 190 -0.76 -40.98 23.40
CA ARG A 190 0.32 -41.37 24.31
C ARG A 190 0.98 -42.68 23.90
N ASN A 191 0.22 -43.63 23.35
CA ASN A 191 0.70 -44.93 22.90
C ASN A 191 1.24 -44.90 21.46
N MET A 192 1.51 -43.72 20.91
CA MET A 192 2.02 -43.55 19.54
C MET A 192 3.54 -43.43 19.57
N ASP A 193 4.23 -44.30 18.84
CA ASP A 193 5.67 -44.18 18.59
C ASP A 193 5.90 -43.41 17.29
N LEU A 194 6.34 -42.17 17.42
CA LEU A 194 6.52 -41.25 16.29
C LEU A 194 7.67 -41.66 15.38
N GLU A 195 8.73 -42.26 15.92
CA GLU A 195 9.91 -42.65 15.14
C GLU A 195 9.59 -43.85 14.26
N GLN A 196 8.95 -44.86 14.85
CA GLN A 196 8.51 -46.06 14.14
C GLN A 196 7.45 -45.73 13.07
N GLU A 197 6.45 -44.89 13.37
CA GLU A 197 5.47 -44.46 12.36
C GLU A 197 6.12 -43.67 11.22
N CYS A 198 7.14 -42.85 11.49
CA CYS A 198 7.84 -42.11 10.44
C CYS A 198 8.55 -43.05 9.45
N GLU A 199 9.19 -44.11 9.95
CA GLU A 199 9.86 -45.11 9.10
C GLU A 199 8.85 -45.86 8.22
N GLN A 200 7.78 -46.37 8.81
CA GLN A 200 6.72 -47.07 8.07
C GLN A 200 6.10 -46.20 6.97
N LEU A 201 5.81 -44.93 7.28
CA LEU A 201 5.22 -44.02 6.30
C LEU A 201 6.21 -43.66 5.17
N ARG A 202 7.52 -43.67 5.41
CA ARG A 202 8.53 -43.46 4.36
C ARG A 202 8.61 -44.66 3.42
N GLU A 203 8.52 -45.88 3.94
CA GLU A 203 8.42 -47.10 3.13
C GLU A 203 7.13 -47.08 2.28
N GLU A 204 5.99 -46.80 2.89
CA GLU A 204 4.71 -46.67 2.15
C GLU A 204 4.77 -45.60 1.06
N LEU A 205 5.42 -44.47 1.32
CA LEU A 205 5.57 -43.37 0.36
C LEU A 205 6.39 -43.78 -0.87
N ASN A 206 7.36 -44.67 -0.69
CA ASN A 206 8.20 -45.18 -1.78
C ASN A 206 7.42 -46.17 -2.67
N GLU A 207 6.57 -46.99 -2.07
CA GLU A 207 5.76 -47.99 -2.78
C GLU A 207 4.50 -47.40 -3.45
N THR A 208 3.99 -46.26 -2.97
CA THR A 208 2.74 -45.68 -3.48
C THR A 208 2.89 -44.86 -4.76
N ASN A 209 2.29 -45.36 -5.85
CA ASN A 209 2.19 -44.66 -7.14
C ASN A 209 1.00 -43.67 -7.24
N SER A 210 0.05 -43.70 -6.30
CA SER A 210 -1.14 -42.82 -6.32
C SER A 210 -0.81 -41.40 -5.82
N GLU A 211 -1.05 -40.38 -6.65
CA GLU A 211 -0.77 -38.98 -6.32
C GLU A 211 -1.54 -38.49 -5.07
N THR A 212 -2.80 -38.90 -4.91
CA THR A 212 -3.65 -38.48 -3.78
C THR A 212 -3.15 -39.07 -2.46
N LYS A 213 -2.84 -40.37 -2.43
CA LYS A 213 -2.30 -41.03 -1.22
C LYS A 213 -0.92 -40.47 -0.89
N ARG A 214 -0.07 -40.25 -1.89
CA ARG A 214 1.26 -39.63 -1.72
C ARG A 214 1.20 -38.23 -1.12
N LYS A 215 0.27 -37.37 -1.56
CA LYS A 215 0.04 -36.04 -0.97
C LYS A 215 -0.43 -36.12 0.49
N LYS A 216 -1.27 -37.10 0.85
CA LYS A 216 -1.74 -37.32 2.22
C LYS A 216 -0.60 -37.78 3.13
N LEU A 217 0.14 -38.81 2.72
CA LEU A 217 1.30 -39.34 3.42
C LEU A 217 2.37 -38.27 3.64
N THR A 218 2.71 -37.50 2.58
CA THR A 218 3.69 -36.41 2.68
C THR A 218 3.31 -35.37 3.74
N LYS A 219 2.01 -35.04 3.87
CA LYS A 219 1.54 -34.10 4.90
C LYS A 219 1.64 -34.69 6.31
N ARG A 220 1.38 -36.00 6.48
CA ARG A 220 1.49 -36.70 7.76
C ARG A 220 2.95 -36.84 8.20
N ILE A 221 3.84 -37.30 7.31
CA ILE A 221 5.29 -37.42 7.57
C ILE A 221 5.88 -36.07 8.00
N LYS A 222 5.58 -35.00 7.26
CA LYS A 222 6.04 -33.64 7.63
C LYS A 222 5.58 -33.21 9.02
N LEU A 223 4.40 -33.64 9.45
CA LEU A 223 3.87 -33.31 10.78
C LEU A 223 4.58 -34.13 11.86
N LEU A 224 4.73 -35.44 11.67
CA LEU A 224 5.41 -36.33 12.62
C LEU A 224 6.89 -35.93 12.79
N GLU A 225 7.60 -35.71 11.69
CA GLU A 225 8.99 -35.24 11.71
C GLU A 225 9.13 -33.88 12.42
N ALA A 226 8.17 -32.97 12.23
CA ALA A 226 8.14 -31.71 12.98
C ALA A 226 7.91 -31.92 14.49
N PHE A 227 7.14 -32.93 14.91
CA PHE A 227 6.98 -33.27 16.32
C PHE A 227 8.28 -33.80 16.92
N VAL A 228 8.94 -34.73 16.22
CA VAL A 228 10.25 -35.28 16.62
C VAL A 228 11.29 -34.17 16.75
N GLN A 229 11.45 -33.35 15.72
CA GLN A 229 12.43 -32.24 15.70
C GLN A 229 12.13 -31.15 16.74
N SER A 230 10.85 -30.88 17.03
CA SER A 230 10.47 -29.86 18.01
C SER A 230 10.55 -30.32 19.46
N GLY A 231 10.65 -31.63 19.70
CA GLY A 231 10.62 -32.24 21.04
C GLY A 231 9.27 -32.11 21.75
N ASN A 232 8.21 -31.72 21.03
CA ASN A 232 6.86 -31.67 21.60
C ASN A 232 6.29 -33.08 21.68
N LYS A 233 5.45 -33.33 22.68
CA LYS A 233 4.72 -34.60 22.77
C LYS A 233 3.27 -34.47 22.26
N PRO A 234 2.73 -35.46 21.52
CA PRO A 234 1.39 -35.38 20.94
C PRO A 234 0.27 -35.21 21.98
N GLU A 235 0.40 -35.81 23.16
CA GLU A 235 -0.59 -35.74 24.23
C GLU A 235 -0.81 -34.32 24.78
N TRP A 236 0.12 -33.39 24.56
CA TRP A 236 -0.03 -31.98 24.97
C TRP A 236 -1.12 -31.22 24.21
N MET A 237 -1.66 -31.79 23.12
CA MET A 237 -2.84 -31.25 22.44
C MET A 237 -4.14 -31.44 23.27
N ILE A 238 -4.12 -32.34 24.25
CA ILE A 238 -5.21 -32.57 25.20
C ILE A 238 -4.82 -31.93 26.55
N LEU A 239 -5.56 -30.89 26.93
CA LEU A 239 -5.31 -30.13 28.14
C LEU A 239 -5.89 -30.84 29.37
N THR A 240 -5.05 -31.07 30.36
CA THR A 240 -5.45 -31.45 31.73
C THR A 240 -5.45 -30.25 32.67
N VAL A 241 -4.60 -29.26 32.41
CA VAL A 241 -4.47 -28.02 33.18
C VAL A 241 -4.74 -26.83 32.28
N LEU A 242 -5.61 -25.91 32.72
CA LEU A 242 -5.94 -24.71 31.97
C LEU A 242 -5.32 -23.47 32.64
N PRO A 243 -4.43 -22.72 31.95
CA PRO A 243 -3.90 -21.47 32.50
C PRO A 243 -4.96 -20.37 32.56
N VAL A 244 -4.89 -19.55 33.62
CA VAL A 244 -5.76 -18.40 33.85
C VAL A 244 -5.01 -17.11 33.59
N LEU A 245 -5.55 -16.30 32.68
CA LEU A 245 -4.99 -15.00 32.33
C LEU A 245 -4.93 -14.07 33.56
N PRO A 246 -3.85 -13.29 33.74
CA PRO A 246 -3.73 -12.35 34.85
C PRO A 246 -4.86 -11.29 34.90
N PRO A 247 -5.34 -10.88 36.09
CA PRO A 247 -6.49 -9.98 36.25
C PRO A 247 -6.37 -8.63 35.56
N ASP A 248 -5.18 -8.03 35.52
CA ASP A 248 -4.99 -6.70 34.91
C ASP A 248 -5.13 -6.73 33.38
N LEU A 249 -5.01 -7.92 32.75
CA LEU A 249 -5.31 -8.12 31.33
C LEU A 249 -6.82 -8.35 31.07
N ARG A 250 -7.61 -8.55 32.13
CA ARG A 250 -9.07 -8.72 32.12
C ARG A 250 -9.73 -7.87 33.21
N PRO A 251 -9.52 -6.54 33.19
CA PRO A 251 -9.85 -5.67 34.32
C PRO A 251 -11.36 -5.62 34.59
N LEU A 252 -11.67 -5.32 35.84
CA LEU A 252 -13.01 -5.04 36.33
C LEU A 252 -12.98 -3.59 36.83
N VAL A 253 -13.56 -2.67 36.06
CA VAL A 253 -13.45 -1.23 36.29
C VAL A 253 -14.75 -0.72 36.91
N PRO A 254 -14.71 -0.05 38.07
CA PRO A 254 -15.89 0.62 38.61
C PRO A 254 -16.32 1.76 37.69
N LEU A 255 -17.61 1.82 37.38
CA LEU A 255 -18.24 2.95 36.70
C LEU A 255 -18.96 3.83 37.72
N ASP A 256 -19.19 5.09 37.36
CA ASP A 256 -20.00 6.00 38.14
C ASP A 256 -21.42 5.42 38.32
N GLY A 257 -21.90 5.34 39.56
CA GLY A 257 -23.18 4.71 39.91
C GLY A 257 -23.09 3.28 40.47
N GLY A 258 -21.91 2.84 40.92
CA GLY A 258 -21.74 1.57 41.65
C GLY A 258 -21.84 0.31 40.78
N ARG A 259 -21.89 0.49 39.45
CA ARG A 259 -21.84 -0.61 38.47
C ARG A 259 -20.39 -0.93 38.14
N PHE A 260 -20.14 -2.15 37.67
CA PHE A 260 -18.82 -2.58 37.23
C PHE A 260 -18.86 -2.97 35.76
N ALA A 261 -17.90 -2.45 34.98
CA ALA A 261 -17.63 -2.96 33.65
C ALA A 261 -16.74 -4.20 33.77
N THR A 262 -17.27 -5.36 33.41
CA THR A 262 -16.54 -6.63 33.39
C THR A 262 -16.05 -6.95 31.98
N SER A 263 -14.82 -7.45 31.86
CA SER A 263 -14.35 -8.06 30.61
C SER A 263 -15.10 -9.37 30.33
N ASP A 264 -15.45 -9.62 29.06
CA ASP A 264 -16.15 -10.82 28.59
C ASP A 264 -15.42 -12.12 28.98
N LEU A 265 -14.07 -12.09 29.05
CA LEU A 265 -13.25 -13.23 29.46
C LEU A 265 -13.57 -13.72 30.87
N ASN A 266 -13.89 -12.80 31.79
CA ASN A 266 -14.22 -13.18 33.16
C ASN A 266 -15.47 -14.06 33.19
N ASP A 267 -16.46 -13.78 32.35
CA ASP A 267 -17.68 -14.61 32.28
C ASP A 267 -17.42 -15.97 31.63
N LEU A 268 -16.53 -16.06 30.64
CA LEU A 268 -16.10 -17.34 30.06
C LEU A 268 -15.35 -18.20 31.09
N TYR A 269 -14.39 -17.62 31.84
CA TYR A 269 -13.70 -18.31 32.93
C TYR A 269 -14.66 -18.77 34.03
N ARG A 270 -15.63 -17.94 34.42
CA ARG A 270 -16.66 -18.30 35.41
C ARG A 270 -17.46 -19.54 34.98
N ARG A 271 -17.83 -19.62 33.70
CA ARG A 271 -18.55 -20.80 33.15
C ARG A 271 -17.69 -22.05 33.25
N VAL A 272 -16.41 -21.98 32.86
CA VAL A 272 -15.48 -23.12 32.96
C VAL A 272 -15.33 -23.59 34.41
N ILE A 273 -15.06 -22.67 35.35
CA ILE A 273 -14.89 -23.01 36.78
C ILE A 273 -16.16 -23.64 37.36
N ASN A 274 -17.34 -23.09 37.04
CA ASN A 274 -18.61 -23.64 37.53
C ASN A 274 -18.87 -25.05 37.02
N ARG A 275 -18.63 -25.30 35.72
CA ARG A 275 -18.78 -26.62 35.11
C ARG A 275 -17.77 -27.62 35.67
N ASN A 276 -16.52 -27.21 35.79
CA ASN A 276 -15.46 -28.05 36.35
C ASN A 276 -15.74 -28.43 37.81
N ASN A 277 -16.14 -27.47 38.66
CA ASN A 277 -16.49 -27.75 40.05
C ASN A 277 -17.76 -28.58 40.20
N ARG A 278 -18.70 -28.50 39.25
CA ARG A 278 -19.87 -29.38 39.21
C ARG A 278 -19.45 -30.80 38.83
N LEU A 279 -18.59 -30.96 37.83
CA LEU A 279 -18.06 -32.26 37.42
C LEU A 279 -17.25 -32.94 38.53
N LYS A 280 -16.35 -32.21 39.22
CA LYS A 280 -15.62 -32.75 40.39
C LYS A 280 -16.58 -33.32 41.44
N ARG A 281 -17.60 -32.54 41.83
CA ARG A 281 -18.62 -32.99 42.79
C ARG A 281 -19.41 -34.22 42.32
N LEU A 282 -19.71 -34.32 41.01
CA LEU A 282 -20.42 -35.48 40.47
C LEU A 282 -19.57 -36.75 40.50
N LEU A 283 -18.25 -36.62 40.23
CA LEU A 283 -17.30 -37.72 40.34
C LEU A 283 -17.11 -38.16 41.79
N ASP A 284 -16.97 -37.20 42.72
CA ASP A 284 -16.84 -37.47 44.16
C ASP A 284 -18.07 -38.20 44.74
N LEU A 285 -19.25 -37.91 44.17
CA LEU A 285 -20.53 -38.54 44.54
C LEU A 285 -20.82 -39.84 43.77
N ALA A 286 -19.93 -40.28 42.89
CA ALA A 286 -20.12 -41.44 42.00
C ALA A 286 -21.49 -41.41 41.27
N ALA A 287 -21.84 -40.26 40.69
CA ALA A 287 -23.09 -40.09 39.96
C ALA A 287 -23.14 -40.96 38.68
N PRO A 288 -24.34 -41.32 38.18
CA PRO A 288 -24.48 -42.13 36.98
C PRO A 288 -23.77 -41.55 35.74
N ASP A 289 -23.22 -42.44 34.91
CA ASP A 289 -22.39 -42.11 33.75
C ASP A 289 -23.06 -41.17 32.75
N ILE A 290 -24.36 -41.29 32.53
CA ILE A 290 -25.10 -40.40 31.60
C ILE A 290 -24.95 -38.93 32.02
N ILE A 291 -25.03 -38.66 33.32
CA ILE A 291 -24.91 -37.30 33.87
C ILE A 291 -23.46 -36.84 33.78
N VAL A 292 -22.50 -37.71 34.10
CA VAL A 292 -21.06 -37.42 34.03
C VAL A 292 -20.63 -37.13 32.59
N ARG A 293 -21.04 -37.96 31.61
CA ARG A 293 -20.78 -37.77 30.17
C ARG A 293 -21.32 -36.42 29.69
N ASN A 294 -22.55 -36.07 30.07
CA ASN A 294 -23.12 -34.77 29.72
C ASN A 294 -22.31 -33.61 30.32
N GLU A 295 -21.90 -33.67 31.59
CA GLU A 295 -21.12 -32.60 32.21
C GLU A 295 -19.67 -32.54 31.66
N LYS A 296 -19.04 -33.67 31.32
CA LYS A 296 -17.76 -33.73 30.58
C LYS A 296 -17.90 -33.02 29.22
N ARG A 297 -18.97 -33.31 28.46
CA ARG A 297 -19.30 -32.59 27.22
C ARG A 297 -19.47 -31.10 27.45
N MET A 298 -20.27 -30.69 28.44
CA MET A 298 -20.49 -29.28 28.78
C MET A 298 -19.20 -28.54 29.16
N LEU A 299 -18.28 -29.21 29.86
CA LEU A 299 -16.97 -28.67 30.19
C LEU A 299 -16.12 -28.46 28.93
N GLN A 300 -16.09 -29.44 28.02
CA GLN A 300 -15.41 -29.31 26.73
C GLN A 300 -15.93 -28.09 25.94
N GLU A 301 -17.25 -27.88 25.87
CA GLU A 301 -17.80 -26.72 25.14
C GLU A 301 -17.47 -25.38 25.82
N ALA A 302 -17.41 -25.36 27.16
CA ALA A 302 -17.03 -24.16 27.90
C ALA A 302 -15.55 -23.80 27.67
N VAL A 303 -14.65 -24.78 27.64
CA VAL A 303 -13.22 -24.59 27.35
C VAL A 303 -13.04 -24.18 25.89
N ASP A 304 -13.72 -24.83 24.96
CA ASP A 304 -13.75 -24.49 23.54
C ASP A 304 -14.15 -23.01 23.33
N ALA A 305 -15.24 -22.57 23.97
CA ALA A 305 -15.74 -21.19 23.85
C ALA A 305 -14.83 -20.15 24.53
N LEU A 306 -14.11 -20.52 25.59
CA LEU A 306 -13.10 -19.65 26.20
C LEU A 306 -11.92 -19.40 25.26
N LEU A 307 -11.44 -20.46 24.60
CA LEU A 307 -10.31 -20.40 23.67
C LEU A 307 -10.69 -19.72 22.36
N ASP A 308 -11.74 -20.20 21.67
CA ASP A 308 -12.24 -19.62 20.42
C ASP A 308 -13.78 -19.74 20.30
N ASN A 309 -14.47 -18.65 20.64
CA ASN A 309 -15.93 -18.62 20.67
C ASN A 309 -16.52 -18.61 19.25
N GLY A 310 -17.38 -19.57 18.93
CA GLY A 310 -18.08 -19.66 17.65
C GLY A 310 -17.43 -20.56 16.59
N ARG A 311 -16.23 -21.12 16.83
CA ARG A 311 -15.56 -22.01 15.87
C ARG A 311 -16.20 -23.41 15.77
N ARG A 312 -16.81 -23.91 16.85
CA ARG A 312 -17.50 -25.21 16.88
C ARG A 312 -18.97 -25.12 16.45
N GLY A 313 -19.65 -24.04 16.84
CA GLY A 313 -21.10 -23.91 16.71
C GLY A 313 -21.58 -22.50 17.07
N ARG A 314 -22.80 -22.37 17.61
CA ARG A 314 -23.34 -21.05 17.99
C ARG A 314 -22.48 -20.41 19.07
N ALA A 315 -22.09 -19.16 18.84
CA ALA A 315 -21.31 -18.40 19.80
C ALA A 315 -22.09 -18.17 21.10
N ILE A 316 -21.40 -18.31 22.22
CA ILE A 316 -21.96 -18.00 23.53
C ILE A 316 -22.18 -16.49 23.63
N THR A 317 -23.41 -16.09 23.96
CA THR A 317 -23.81 -14.70 24.10
C THR A 317 -23.90 -14.28 25.58
N GLY A 318 -23.68 -12.98 25.80
CA GLY A 318 -23.96 -12.32 27.08
C GLY A 318 -25.39 -11.79 27.17
N SER A 319 -25.72 -11.08 28.25
CA SER A 319 -27.05 -10.50 28.47
C SER A 319 -27.53 -9.58 27.35
N ASN A 320 -26.59 -8.93 26.66
CA ASN A 320 -26.89 -8.00 25.54
C ASN A 320 -27.06 -8.73 24.19
N LYS A 321 -27.20 -10.06 24.17
CA LYS A 321 -27.21 -10.91 22.96
C LYS A 321 -25.98 -10.83 22.06
N ARG A 322 -24.98 -10.00 22.39
CA ARG A 322 -23.68 -9.98 21.71
C ARG A 322 -22.87 -11.25 22.04
N PRO A 323 -22.09 -11.79 21.09
CA PRO A 323 -21.14 -12.86 21.39
C PRO A 323 -20.04 -12.34 22.33
N LEU A 324 -19.63 -13.17 23.29
CA LEU A 324 -18.52 -12.86 24.19
C LEU A 324 -17.18 -12.97 23.46
N LYS A 325 -16.27 -12.02 23.67
CA LYS A 325 -14.91 -12.08 23.11
C LYS A 325 -14.09 -13.18 23.79
N SER A 326 -13.49 -14.06 22.99
CA SER A 326 -12.61 -15.15 23.42
C SER A 326 -11.13 -14.74 23.46
N LEU A 327 -10.26 -15.64 23.94
CA LEU A 327 -8.80 -15.44 23.90
C LEU A 327 -8.28 -15.31 22.47
N ALA A 328 -8.79 -16.12 21.53
CA ALA A 328 -8.43 -16.02 20.12
C ALA A 328 -8.77 -14.64 19.54
N ASP A 329 -9.94 -14.08 19.87
CA ASP A 329 -10.40 -12.77 19.37
C ASP A 329 -9.54 -11.59 19.85
N MET A 330 -8.83 -11.74 20.97
CA MET A 330 -7.86 -10.75 21.41
C MET A 330 -6.61 -10.74 20.54
N ILE A 331 -6.33 -11.84 19.84
CA ILE A 331 -5.13 -12.01 19.03
C ILE A 331 -5.46 -11.76 17.55
N LYS A 332 -6.54 -12.37 17.06
CA LYS A 332 -6.95 -12.35 15.64
C LYS A 332 -7.84 -11.14 15.31
N GLY A 333 -7.96 -10.87 14.00
CA GLY A 333 -8.85 -9.84 13.47
C GLY A 333 -8.27 -8.43 13.51
N LYS A 334 -9.08 -7.45 13.10
CA LYS A 334 -8.67 -6.02 13.04
C LYS A 334 -8.48 -5.41 14.43
N GLN A 335 -9.30 -5.83 15.40
CA GLN A 335 -9.20 -5.40 16.81
C GLN A 335 -8.23 -6.28 17.63
N GLY A 336 -7.57 -7.24 16.99
CA GLY A 336 -6.59 -8.10 17.64
C GLY A 336 -5.31 -7.33 17.96
N ARG A 337 -4.56 -7.79 18.97
CA ARG A 337 -3.36 -7.13 19.48
C ARG A 337 -2.30 -6.89 18.40
N PHE A 338 -2.08 -7.86 17.51
CA PHE A 338 -1.08 -7.72 16.44
C PHE A 338 -1.32 -6.49 15.57
N ARG A 339 -2.57 -6.22 15.19
CA ARG A 339 -2.88 -5.10 14.29
C ARG A 339 -3.12 -3.79 15.02
N GLN A 340 -3.88 -3.82 16.12
CA GLN A 340 -4.35 -2.60 16.79
C GLN A 340 -3.39 -2.04 17.84
N ASN A 341 -2.53 -2.87 18.43
CA ASN A 341 -1.70 -2.48 19.58
C ASN A 341 -0.19 -2.61 19.32
N LEU A 342 0.23 -3.58 18.51
CA LEU A 342 1.64 -3.78 18.16
C LEU A 342 2.03 -2.95 16.94
N LEU A 343 1.36 -3.16 15.80
CA LEU A 343 1.64 -2.43 14.57
C LEU A 343 1.07 -1.01 14.60
N GLY A 344 -0.22 -0.87 14.88
CA GLY A 344 -0.83 0.41 15.22
C GLY A 344 -0.67 0.69 16.71
N LYS A 345 -0.28 1.90 17.09
CA LYS A 345 -0.28 2.33 18.50
C LYS A 345 -0.63 3.80 18.60
N ARG A 346 -1.25 4.18 19.72
CA ARG A 346 -1.36 5.59 20.10
C ARG A 346 -0.01 6.06 20.60
N VAL A 347 0.39 7.25 20.21
CA VAL A 347 1.71 7.81 20.50
C VAL A 347 1.52 9.16 21.17
N ASP A 348 2.21 9.37 22.28
CA ASP A 348 2.32 10.68 22.93
C ASP A 348 3.16 11.64 22.07
N TYR A 349 3.26 12.92 22.44
CA TYR A 349 4.01 13.93 21.66
C TYR A 349 3.56 14.02 20.19
N SER A 350 2.24 13.88 19.99
CA SER A 350 1.61 14.00 18.69
C SER A 350 0.40 14.93 18.74
N GLY A 351 0.12 15.57 17.60
CA GLY A 351 -1.00 16.50 17.43
C GLY A 351 -1.59 16.38 16.03
N ARG A 352 -2.80 16.91 15.82
CA ARG A 352 -3.41 16.99 14.49
C ARG A 352 -4.12 18.32 14.32
N SER A 353 -4.00 18.92 13.14
CA SER A 353 -4.82 20.06 12.75
C SER A 353 -5.11 20.06 11.25
N VAL A 354 -6.02 20.94 10.84
CA VAL A 354 -6.30 21.25 9.43
C VAL A 354 -5.09 21.93 8.81
N ILE A 355 -4.80 21.59 7.55
CA ILE A 355 -3.69 22.18 6.81
C ILE A 355 -4.11 23.44 6.03
N THR A 356 -3.19 24.38 5.91
CA THR A 356 -3.31 25.59 5.08
C THR A 356 -2.05 25.80 4.25
N VAL A 357 -2.15 26.63 3.22
CA VAL A 357 -1.02 26.92 2.33
C VAL A 357 -0.06 27.89 3.03
N GLY A 358 1.23 27.57 3.06
CA GLY A 358 2.30 28.48 3.47
C GLY A 358 3.24 28.80 2.30
N PRO A 359 2.86 29.69 1.36
CA PRO A 359 3.61 29.91 0.12
C PRO A 359 4.96 30.64 0.33
N TYR A 360 5.20 31.20 1.51
CA TYR A 360 6.45 31.87 1.87
C TYR A 360 7.44 30.95 2.61
N LEU A 361 7.01 29.74 2.98
CA LEU A 361 7.86 28.76 3.62
C LEU A 361 8.92 28.26 2.62
N ARG A 362 10.05 27.81 3.16
CA ARG A 362 11.07 27.09 2.37
C ARG A 362 10.74 25.61 2.35
N LEU A 363 11.32 24.85 1.42
CA LEU A 363 11.01 23.42 1.25
C LEU A 363 11.14 22.59 2.55
N HIS A 364 12.14 22.88 3.39
CA HIS A 364 12.38 22.18 4.66
C HIS A 364 11.54 22.67 5.84
N GLN A 365 10.68 23.68 5.67
CA GLN A 365 9.97 24.32 6.76
C GLN A 365 8.47 23.98 6.76
N CYS A 366 7.87 23.94 7.94
CA CYS A 366 6.42 23.89 8.12
C CYS A 366 5.96 24.92 9.17
N GLY A 367 4.78 25.50 9.01
CA GLY A 367 4.23 26.41 10.02
C GLY A 367 3.47 25.64 11.09
N LEU A 368 3.89 25.76 12.34
CA LEU A 368 3.26 25.11 13.49
C LEU A 368 2.59 26.14 14.41
N PRO A 369 1.29 25.96 14.74
CA PRO A 369 0.58 26.85 15.65
C PRO A 369 1.25 26.95 17.02
N LYS A 370 1.43 28.17 17.53
CA LYS A 370 2.02 28.46 18.84
C LYS A 370 1.48 27.58 19.99
N LYS A 371 0.15 27.43 20.10
CA LYS A 371 -0.47 26.60 21.16
C LYS A 371 -0.19 25.11 20.99
N MET A 372 -0.13 24.63 19.75
CA MET A 372 0.20 23.24 19.47
C MET A 372 1.67 22.97 19.79
N ALA A 373 2.57 23.85 19.35
CA ALA A 373 3.99 23.78 19.66
C ALA A 373 4.22 23.81 21.19
N LEU A 374 3.55 24.70 21.91
CA LEU A 374 3.63 24.78 23.37
C LEU A 374 3.28 23.45 24.03
N GLU A 375 2.21 22.78 23.59
CA GLU A 375 1.76 21.48 24.12
C GLU A 375 2.75 20.35 23.80
N LEU A 376 3.22 20.27 22.56
CA LEU A 376 4.11 19.21 22.10
C LEU A 376 5.49 19.30 22.75
N PHE A 377 6.01 20.51 22.98
CA PHE A 377 7.35 20.74 23.52
C PHE A 377 7.38 20.97 25.04
N LYS A 378 6.27 20.77 25.77
CA LYS A 378 6.18 21.03 27.23
C LYS A 378 7.37 20.53 28.06
N PRO A 379 7.84 19.27 27.94
CA PRO A 379 8.94 18.80 28.78
C PRO A 379 10.25 19.55 28.54
N PHE A 380 10.53 19.92 27.29
CA PHE A 380 11.74 20.68 26.93
C PHE A 380 11.69 22.09 27.51
N ILE A 381 10.50 22.72 27.49
CA ILE A 381 10.28 24.05 28.07
C ILE A 381 10.49 24.00 29.59
N TYR A 382 9.92 23.02 30.28
CA TYR A 382 10.11 22.87 31.73
C TYR A 382 11.58 22.69 32.09
N GLY A 383 12.31 21.84 31.35
CA GLY A 383 13.73 21.62 31.57
C GLY A 383 14.56 22.89 31.31
N LYS A 384 14.26 23.66 30.26
CA LYS A 384 14.96 24.91 29.93
C LYS A 384 14.68 26.04 30.91
N LEU A 385 13.44 26.17 31.39
CA LEU A 385 13.05 27.15 32.42
C LEU A 385 13.79 26.90 33.75
N GLU A 386 13.90 25.64 34.15
CA GLU A 386 14.65 25.24 35.34
C GLU A 386 16.17 25.43 35.13
N LEU A 387 16.70 25.01 33.99
CA LEU A 387 18.13 25.15 33.64
C LEU A 387 18.60 26.61 33.66
N ARG A 388 17.77 27.55 33.18
CA ARG A 388 18.08 28.98 33.15
C ARG A 388 17.78 29.71 34.46
N GLY A 389 17.20 29.04 35.46
CA GLY A 389 16.80 29.65 36.73
C GLY A 389 15.61 30.61 36.65
N LEU A 390 14.87 30.60 35.53
CA LEU A 390 13.63 31.38 35.36
C LEU A 390 12.49 30.79 36.18
N ALA A 391 12.53 29.48 36.44
CA ALA A 391 11.65 28.79 37.37
C ALA A 391 12.47 28.04 38.42
N THR A 392 12.08 28.15 39.69
CA THR A 392 12.76 27.46 40.80
C THR A 392 12.45 25.97 40.90
N THR A 393 11.29 25.54 40.39
CA THR A 393 10.85 24.14 40.39
C THR A 393 10.01 23.84 39.16
N ILE A 394 9.91 22.57 38.77
CA ILE A 394 9.02 22.12 37.68
C ILE A 394 7.56 22.53 37.92
N LYS A 395 7.09 22.58 39.18
CA LYS A 395 5.73 23.05 39.50
C LYS A 395 5.55 24.54 39.22
N ALA A 396 6.56 25.36 39.49
CA ALA A 396 6.54 26.77 39.15
C ALA A 396 6.57 26.95 37.62
N ALA A 397 7.46 26.24 36.92
CA ALA A 397 7.54 26.23 35.47
C ALA A 397 6.20 25.83 34.82
N LYS A 398 5.53 24.80 35.35
CA LYS A 398 4.19 24.38 34.90
C LYS A 398 3.17 25.50 34.99
N LYS A 399 3.15 26.26 36.09
CA LYS A 399 2.24 27.41 36.25
C LYS A 399 2.56 28.55 35.28
N MET A 400 3.83 28.82 35.02
CA MET A 400 4.26 29.85 34.05
C MET A 400 3.84 29.49 32.63
N VAL A 401 4.01 28.22 32.24
CA VAL A 401 3.59 27.70 30.93
C VAL A 401 2.07 27.69 30.78
N GLU A 402 1.32 27.28 31.82
CA GLU A 402 -0.15 27.33 31.82
C GLU A 402 -0.70 28.76 31.71
N ARG A 403 0.05 29.77 32.17
CA ARG A 403 -0.28 31.19 32.04
C ARG A 403 0.21 31.83 30.74
N GLU A 404 0.93 31.09 29.90
CA GLU A 404 1.47 31.57 28.61
C GLU A 404 2.33 32.84 28.75
N GLU A 405 3.18 32.91 29.79
CA GLU A 405 4.05 34.07 30.04
C GLU A 405 5.01 34.36 28.88
N ALA A 406 5.39 35.63 28.68
CA ALA A 406 6.20 36.08 27.54
C ALA A 406 7.52 35.30 27.39
N VAL A 407 8.21 35.03 28.49
CA VAL A 407 9.49 34.29 28.53
C VAL A 407 9.38 32.87 27.99
N VAL A 408 8.18 32.29 27.97
CA VAL A 408 7.94 30.94 27.45
C VAL A 408 8.08 30.92 25.93
N TRP A 409 7.68 32.00 25.24
CA TRP A 409 7.78 32.09 23.78
C TRP A 409 9.23 32.17 23.30
N ASP A 410 10.08 32.89 24.03
CA ASP A 410 11.51 32.99 23.72
C ASP A 410 12.22 31.63 23.88
N ILE A 411 11.88 30.89 24.94
CA ILE A 411 12.39 29.52 25.16
C ILE A 411 11.84 28.56 24.11
N LEU A 412 10.58 28.72 23.73
CA LEU A 412 9.97 27.87 22.71
C LEU A 412 10.66 28.05 21.35
N ASP A 413 10.98 29.28 20.96
CA ASP A 413 11.74 29.55 19.72
C ASP A 413 13.14 28.91 19.75
N GLU A 414 13.83 28.98 20.89
CA GLU A 414 15.12 28.31 21.07
C GLU A 414 15.00 26.78 20.98
N VAL A 415 13.99 26.19 21.63
CA VAL A 415 13.77 24.73 21.66
C VAL A 415 13.42 24.19 20.27
N ILE A 416 12.66 24.96 19.49
CA ILE A 416 12.21 24.59 18.14
C ILE A 416 13.34 24.72 17.12
N ARG A 417 14.30 25.62 17.35
CA ARG A 417 15.42 25.83 16.45
C ARG A 417 16.20 24.53 16.25
N GLU A 418 16.38 24.16 14.99
CA GLU A 418 17.05 22.91 14.56
C GLU A 418 16.37 21.61 15.05
N HIS A 419 15.15 21.67 15.57
CA HIS A 419 14.40 20.49 16.00
C HIS A 419 13.41 20.03 14.91
N PRO A 420 13.70 18.94 14.16
CA PRO A 420 12.79 18.48 13.11
C PRO A 420 11.50 17.91 13.70
N VAL A 421 10.38 18.11 13.02
CA VAL A 421 9.09 17.49 13.30
C VAL A 421 8.64 16.65 12.11
N LEU A 422 7.94 15.56 12.38
CA LEU A 422 7.41 14.67 11.34
C LEU A 422 5.97 15.04 11.05
N LEU A 423 5.67 15.36 9.79
CA LEU A 423 4.30 15.50 9.31
C LEU A 423 3.84 14.20 8.66
N ASN A 424 2.58 13.84 8.88
CA ASN A 424 1.97 12.62 8.35
C ASN A 424 0.55 12.89 7.85
N ARG A 425 0.24 12.45 6.63
CA ARG A 425 -1.13 12.37 6.10
C ARG A 425 -1.62 10.93 6.06
N ALA A 426 -2.72 10.68 6.75
CA ALA A 426 -3.38 9.38 6.74
C ALA A 426 -4.46 9.33 5.64
N PRO A 427 -4.59 8.22 4.89
CA PRO A 427 -3.80 6.99 4.95
C PRO A 427 -2.43 7.11 4.23
N THR A 428 -1.38 6.62 4.87
CA THR A 428 -0.02 6.63 4.31
C THR A 428 0.17 5.44 3.34
N LEU A 429 0.01 5.69 2.03
CA LEU A 429 0.14 4.65 0.99
C LEU A 429 1.60 4.40 0.56
N HIS A 430 2.45 5.42 0.64
CA HIS A 430 3.86 5.38 0.27
C HIS A 430 4.72 6.15 1.29
N ARG A 431 6.05 5.96 1.25
CA ARG A 431 7.01 6.63 2.16
C ARG A 431 6.88 8.16 2.21
N LEU A 432 6.61 8.82 1.08
CA LEU A 432 6.52 10.28 0.99
C LEU A 432 5.32 10.89 1.74
N GLY A 433 4.41 10.06 2.26
CA GLY A 433 3.31 10.49 3.10
C GLY A 433 3.73 10.79 4.55
N ILE A 434 5.01 10.58 4.88
CA ILE A 434 5.63 11.04 6.12
C ILE A 434 6.97 11.71 5.77
N GLN A 435 7.15 12.97 6.14
CA GLN A 435 8.40 13.69 5.93
C GLN A 435 8.74 14.57 7.15
N ALA A 436 10.01 14.88 7.31
CA ALA A 436 10.51 15.77 8.34
C ALA A 436 10.60 17.22 7.84
N PHE A 437 10.27 18.16 8.71
CA PHE A 437 10.35 19.61 8.49
C PHE A 437 10.86 20.31 9.75
N GLU A 438 11.39 21.51 9.60
CA GLU A 438 11.67 22.42 10.72
C GLU A 438 10.44 23.29 11.01
N PRO A 439 9.96 23.36 12.27
CA PRO A 439 8.79 24.14 12.59
C PRO A 439 9.11 25.64 12.64
N VAL A 440 8.21 26.43 12.06
CA VAL A 440 8.17 27.89 12.17
C VAL A 440 6.92 28.25 12.97
N LEU A 441 7.10 29.03 14.04
CA LEU A 441 5.97 29.45 14.88
C LEU A 441 5.04 30.38 14.11
N ILE A 442 3.77 30.01 14.02
CA ILE A 442 2.72 30.82 13.39
C ILE A 442 1.56 31.08 14.36
N GLU A 443 0.83 32.15 14.08
CA GLU A 443 -0.44 32.44 14.74
C GLU A 443 -1.57 31.56 14.21
N GLY A 444 -2.62 31.39 15.00
CA GLY A 444 -3.80 30.61 14.64
C GLY A 444 -3.76 29.16 15.13
N LYS A 445 -4.49 28.28 14.45
CA LYS A 445 -4.67 26.87 14.83
C LYS A 445 -4.38 25.86 13.72
N ALA A 446 -4.21 26.33 12.48
CA ALA A 446 -3.98 25.46 11.32
C ALA A 446 -2.48 25.27 11.06
N ILE A 447 -2.09 24.09 10.58
CA ILE A 447 -0.71 23.80 10.19
C ILE A 447 -0.48 24.36 8.79
N GLN A 448 0.56 25.15 8.59
CA GLN A 448 0.92 25.60 7.24
C GLN A 448 1.89 24.62 6.59
N LEU A 449 1.56 24.21 5.37
CA LEU A 449 2.33 23.28 4.56
C LEU A 449 2.90 23.98 3.34
N HIS A 450 4.11 23.58 2.95
CA HIS A 450 4.75 24.06 1.73
C HIS A 450 4.04 23.56 0.46
N PRO A 451 3.75 24.40 -0.55
CA PRO A 451 2.99 23.98 -1.73
C PRO A 451 3.62 22.83 -2.53
N LEU A 452 4.95 22.76 -2.64
CA LEU A 452 5.60 21.74 -3.46
C LEU A 452 5.52 20.33 -2.88
N VAL A 453 5.28 20.19 -1.57
CA VAL A 453 5.12 18.86 -0.94
C VAL A 453 3.68 18.37 -1.01
N CYS A 454 2.71 19.21 -1.40
CA CYS A 454 1.31 18.79 -1.52
C CYS A 454 1.13 17.65 -2.53
N ALA A 455 1.91 17.66 -3.63
CA ALA A 455 1.93 16.56 -4.60
C ALA A 455 2.40 15.25 -3.96
N ALA A 456 3.44 15.31 -3.12
CA ALA A 456 3.98 14.15 -2.41
C ALA A 456 3.01 13.62 -1.35
N TYR A 457 2.31 14.49 -0.61
CA TYR A 457 1.28 14.06 0.35
C TYR A 457 -0.06 13.69 -0.31
N ASN A 458 -0.22 14.03 -1.60
CA ASN A 458 -1.51 14.03 -2.29
C ASN A 458 -2.58 14.80 -1.50
N ALA A 459 -2.20 15.95 -0.94
CA ALA A 459 -3.01 16.74 0.00
C ALA A 459 -3.66 17.94 -0.67
N ASP A 460 -4.93 18.15 -0.35
CA ASP A 460 -5.72 19.29 -0.83
C ASP A 460 -6.10 20.20 0.35
N PHE A 461 -6.51 21.45 0.07
CA PHE A 461 -6.81 22.45 1.09
C PHE A 461 -8.31 22.67 1.29
N ASP A 462 -9.09 21.60 1.34
CA ASP A 462 -10.56 21.59 1.47
C ASP A 462 -11.06 21.18 2.87
N GLY A 463 -10.13 21.02 3.83
CA GLY A 463 -10.42 20.58 5.20
C GLY A 463 -9.60 19.36 5.65
N ASP A 464 -8.71 18.87 4.79
CA ASP A 464 -7.73 17.84 5.12
C ASP A 464 -6.93 18.16 6.39
N GLN A 465 -6.56 17.10 7.09
CA GLN A 465 -5.82 17.18 8.35
C GLN A 465 -4.52 16.40 8.27
N MET A 466 -3.47 16.95 8.88
CA MET A 466 -2.19 16.26 9.04
C MET A 466 -1.85 16.09 10.52
N ALA A 467 -1.19 14.98 10.83
CA ALA A 467 -0.65 14.71 12.15
C ALA A 467 0.81 15.16 12.23
N VAL A 468 1.19 15.67 13.40
CA VAL A 468 2.55 16.08 13.76
C VAL A 468 3.08 15.12 14.82
N HIS A 469 4.33 14.69 14.69
CA HIS A 469 5.04 13.89 15.70
C HIS A 469 6.40 14.54 16.01
N VAL A 470 6.78 14.58 17.28
CA VAL A 470 8.06 15.16 17.73
C VAL A 470 9.08 14.05 18.06
N PRO A 471 10.21 13.96 17.34
CA PRO A 471 11.29 13.03 17.65
C PRO A 471 12.06 13.49 18.90
N LEU A 472 12.02 12.66 19.96
CA LEU A 472 12.58 13.04 21.26
C LEU A 472 14.08 12.72 21.41
N THR A 473 14.54 11.60 20.87
CA THR A 473 15.93 11.15 21.00
C THR A 473 16.82 11.85 19.98
N LEU A 474 18.11 12.00 20.31
CA LEU A 474 19.07 12.66 19.42
C LEU A 474 19.25 11.86 18.13
N GLU A 475 19.27 10.53 18.23
CA GLU A 475 19.36 9.62 17.10
C GLU A 475 18.17 9.79 16.15
N ALA A 476 16.94 9.90 16.69
CA ALA A 476 15.74 10.09 15.88
C ALA A 476 15.71 11.48 15.21
N GLN A 477 16.26 12.52 15.86
CA GLN A 477 16.38 13.85 15.25
C GLN A 477 17.40 13.85 14.11
N LEU A 478 18.55 13.20 14.31
CA LEU A 478 19.58 13.04 13.27
C LEU A 478 19.06 12.21 12.09
N GLU A 479 18.36 11.11 12.38
CA GLU A 479 17.71 10.27 11.37
C GLU A 479 16.66 11.05 10.58
N ALA A 480 15.77 11.78 11.27
CA ALA A 480 14.76 12.61 10.62
C ALA A 480 15.40 13.65 9.68
N ARG A 481 16.49 14.30 10.11
CA ARG A 481 17.22 15.29 9.31
C ARG A 481 17.97 14.66 8.13
N ALA A 482 18.60 13.51 8.32
CA ALA A 482 19.40 12.85 7.29
C ALA A 482 18.54 12.09 6.26
N LEU A 483 17.52 11.36 6.70
CA LEU A 483 16.76 10.45 5.85
C LEU A 483 15.39 11.00 5.45
N MET A 484 14.66 11.64 6.37
CA MET A 484 13.24 11.99 6.19
C MET A 484 12.98 13.43 5.78
N MET A 485 13.99 14.30 5.81
CA MET A 485 13.85 15.71 5.44
C MET A 485 13.28 15.86 4.02
N SER A 486 12.34 16.77 3.85
CA SER A 486 11.67 17.01 2.56
C SER A 486 12.67 17.36 1.44
N THR A 487 13.74 18.09 1.76
CA THR A 487 14.80 18.47 0.81
C THR A 487 15.64 17.29 0.33
N ASN A 488 15.66 16.17 1.06
CA ASN A 488 16.40 14.96 0.67
C ASN A 488 15.55 14.01 -0.18
N ASN A 489 14.23 14.08 -0.06
CA ASN A 489 13.29 13.16 -0.72
C ASN A 489 12.55 13.86 -1.87
N ILE A 490 13.30 14.21 -2.93
CA ILE A 490 12.75 14.98 -4.06
C ILE A 490 12.30 14.14 -5.26
N LEU A 491 12.76 12.89 -5.35
CA LEU A 491 12.40 11.97 -6.43
C LEU A 491 11.34 10.97 -5.98
N SER A 492 10.57 10.49 -6.94
CA SER A 492 9.64 9.38 -6.76
C SER A 492 10.42 8.06 -6.66
N PRO A 493 10.15 7.22 -5.64
CA PRO A 493 10.82 5.93 -5.49
C PRO A 493 10.46 4.92 -6.59
N ALA A 494 9.39 5.16 -7.36
CA ALA A 494 8.93 4.23 -8.38
C ALA A 494 9.67 4.38 -9.72
N ASN A 495 10.03 5.61 -10.10
CA ASN A 495 10.57 5.93 -11.44
C ASN A 495 11.75 6.91 -11.43
N GLY A 496 12.10 7.52 -10.29
CA GLY A 496 13.19 8.48 -10.19
C GLY A 496 12.93 9.84 -10.84
N GLU A 497 11.68 10.13 -11.21
CA GLU A 497 11.30 11.48 -11.63
C GLU A 497 11.11 12.39 -10.39
N PRO A 498 11.39 13.70 -10.49
CA PRO A 498 11.06 14.63 -9.42
C PRO A 498 9.57 14.57 -9.09
N ILE A 499 9.22 14.35 -7.82
CA ILE A 499 7.84 14.43 -7.33
C ILE A 499 7.49 15.85 -6.87
N ILE A 500 8.51 16.61 -6.46
CA ILE A 500 8.44 18.01 -6.04
C ILE A 500 8.37 18.90 -7.29
N VAL A 501 7.37 18.64 -8.13
CA VAL A 501 7.11 19.43 -9.33
C VAL A 501 6.13 20.53 -8.97
N PRO A 502 6.40 21.78 -9.37
CA PRO A 502 5.40 22.84 -9.38
C PRO A 502 4.07 22.34 -9.96
N SER A 503 2.97 22.68 -9.29
CA SER A 503 1.62 22.28 -9.71
C SER A 503 0.72 23.49 -9.87
N GLN A 504 -0.34 23.31 -10.68
CA GLN A 504 -1.44 24.28 -10.81
C GLN A 504 -0.93 25.69 -11.13
N ASP A 505 -1.21 26.66 -10.28
CA ASP A 505 -0.95 28.10 -10.52
C ASP A 505 0.52 28.40 -10.79
N VAL A 506 1.44 27.71 -10.13
CA VAL A 506 2.88 27.92 -10.34
C VAL A 506 3.27 27.58 -11.79
N VAL A 507 2.73 26.48 -12.32
CA VAL A 507 2.92 26.08 -13.72
C VAL A 507 2.30 27.09 -14.65
N LEU A 508 1.08 27.56 -14.37
CA LEU A 508 0.40 28.55 -15.18
C LEU A 508 1.17 29.88 -15.23
N GLY A 509 1.74 30.34 -14.11
CA GLY A 509 2.57 31.54 -14.05
C GLY A 509 3.84 31.43 -14.87
N LEU A 510 4.53 30.29 -14.79
CA LEU A 510 5.74 29.99 -15.58
C LEU A 510 5.43 29.85 -17.07
N TYR A 511 4.34 29.17 -17.40
CA TYR A 511 3.86 29.04 -18.78
C TYR A 511 3.52 30.41 -19.36
N TYR A 512 2.75 31.22 -18.63
CA TYR A 512 2.40 32.58 -19.04
C TYR A 512 3.66 33.42 -19.30
N MET A 513 4.58 33.51 -18.34
CA MET A 513 5.79 34.33 -18.53
C MET A 513 6.70 33.84 -19.67
N THR A 514 6.70 32.54 -19.98
CA THR A 514 7.56 31.97 -21.03
C THR A 514 6.91 31.87 -22.41
N ARG A 515 5.65 32.30 -22.52
CA ARG A 515 4.93 32.37 -23.79
C ARG A 515 5.23 33.68 -24.52
N ASP A 516 5.34 33.63 -25.84
CA ASP A 516 5.46 34.79 -26.72
C ASP A 516 4.14 35.18 -27.37
N SER A 517 4.02 36.46 -27.75
CA SER A 517 2.87 37.01 -28.46
C SER A 517 3.37 37.85 -29.62
N VAL A 518 2.62 37.86 -30.72
CA VAL A 518 2.91 38.74 -31.84
C VAL A 518 2.49 40.17 -31.51
N ASN A 519 3.26 41.16 -31.99
CA ASN A 519 2.99 42.58 -31.81
C ASN A 519 2.93 43.05 -30.35
N ALA A 520 3.76 42.45 -29.48
CA ALA A 520 3.85 42.87 -28.09
C ALA A 520 4.66 44.16 -27.91
N LYS A 521 4.31 44.96 -26.90
CA LYS A 521 5.05 46.17 -26.55
C LYS A 521 6.53 45.85 -26.28
N GLY A 522 7.44 46.48 -27.03
CA GLY A 522 8.88 46.26 -26.93
C GLY A 522 9.44 45.14 -27.81
N GLU A 523 8.67 44.66 -28.79
CA GLU A 523 9.14 43.68 -29.77
C GLU A 523 10.32 44.19 -30.62
N GLY A 524 11.31 43.32 -30.83
CA GLY A 524 12.52 43.62 -31.59
C GLY A 524 13.61 44.40 -30.83
N MET A 525 13.40 44.70 -29.54
CA MET A 525 14.44 45.32 -28.72
C MET A 525 15.65 44.38 -28.54
N VAL A 526 16.85 44.97 -28.48
CA VAL A 526 18.10 44.26 -28.18
C VAL A 526 18.55 44.65 -26.78
N LEU A 527 18.67 43.66 -25.90
CA LEU A 527 18.93 43.86 -24.47
C LEU A 527 20.31 43.29 -24.09
N THR A 528 20.98 43.99 -23.18
CA THR A 528 22.34 43.66 -22.70
C THR A 528 22.35 42.42 -21.80
N GLY A 529 21.22 42.08 -21.20
CA GLY A 529 21.06 40.85 -20.41
C GLY A 529 19.76 40.76 -19.61
N PRO A 530 19.60 39.70 -18.81
CA PRO A 530 18.40 39.42 -18.01
C PRO A 530 17.96 40.57 -17.08
N LYS A 531 18.92 41.21 -16.41
CA LYS A 531 18.65 42.31 -15.46
C LYS A 531 18.04 43.53 -16.16
N GLU A 532 18.46 43.78 -17.39
CA GLU A 532 17.90 44.86 -18.19
C GLU A 532 16.48 44.53 -18.67
N ALA A 533 16.24 43.27 -19.07
CA ALA A 533 14.90 42.78 -19.42
C ALA A 533 13.92 42.95 -18.25
N GLU A 534 14.33 42.57 -17.03
CA GLU A 534 13.52 42.78 -15.83
C GLU A 534 13.23 44.26 -15.57
N ARG A 535 14.24 45.12 -15.68
CA ARG A 535 14.11 46.57 -15.45
C ARG A 535 13.11 47.21 -16.42
N ILE A 536 13.20 46.88 -17.71
CA ILE A 536 12.32 47.42 -18.76
C ILE A 536 10.89 46.93 -18.57
N TYR A 537 10.70 45.65 -18.23
CA TYR A 537 9.39 45.11 -17.90
C TYR A 537 8.77 45.83 -16.69
N ARG A 538 9.52 45.97 -15.59
CA ARG A 538 9.05 46.66 -14.38
C ARG A 538 8.75 48.14 -14.62
N ALA A 539 9.43 48.78 -15.57
CA ALA A 539 9.15 50.15 -16.01
C ALA A 539 7.91 50.27 -16.92
N GLY A 540 7.28 49.16 -17.33
CA GLY A 540 6.13 49.14 -18.23
C GLY A 540 6.48 49.45 -19.70
N LEU A 541 7.76 49.40 -20.05
CA LEU A 541 8.25 49.69 -21.40
C LEU A 541 8.20 48.46 -22.34
N ALA A 542 8.24 47.25 -21.78
CA ALA A 542 8.09 46.01 -22.54
C ALA A 542 7.10 45.05 -21.85
N SER A 543 6.44 44.20 -22.64
CA SER A 543 5.61 43.10 -22.15
C SER A 543 6.46 41.85 -21.88
N LEU A 544 5.97 40.94 -21.03
CA LEU A 544 6.61 39.62 -20.78
C LEU A 544 6.76 38.80 -22.06
N HIS A 545 5.75 38.90 -22.94
CA HIS A 545 5.62 38.11 -24.16
C HIS A 545 6.36 38.71 -25.36
N ALA A 546 6.99 39.89 -25.19
CA ALA A 546 7.69 40.58 -26.27
C ALA A 546 8.91 39.76 -26.73
N ARG A 547 8.98 39.50 -28.04
CA ARG A 547 10.12 38.84 -28.69
C ARG A 547 11.29 39.83 -28.76
N VAL A 548 12.40 39.49 -28.10
CA VAL A 548 13.58 40.35 -27.94
C VAL A 548 14.87 39.55 -28.14
N LYS A 549 15.94 40.25 -28.52
CA LYS A 549 17.28 39.67 -28.61
C LYS A 549 18.03 39.98 -27.32
N VAL A 550 18.40 38.96 -26.55
CA VAL A 550 19.08 39.16 -25.26
C VAL A 550 20.45 38.51 -25.28
N ARG A 551 21.45 39.23 -24.79
CA ARG A 551 22.78 38.66 -24.55
C ARG A 551 22.72 37.77 -23.30
N ILE A 552 22.86 36.46 -23.50
CA ILE A 552 22.85 35.45 -22.45
C ILE A 552 24.27 34.88 -22.27
N THR A 553 24.70 34.80 -21.02
CA THR A 553 25.93 34.09 -20.64
C THR A 553 25.53 32.78 -19.98
N GLU A 554 25.81 31.67 -20.64
CA GLU A 554 25.58 30.31 -20.14
C GLU A 554 26.90 29.66 -19.72
N TYR A 555 26.81 28.76 -18.75
CA TYR A 555 27.96 28.04 -18.19
C TYR A 555 27.74 26.57 -18.47
N GLU A 556 28.67 25.95 -19.18
CA GLU A 556 28.66 24.52 -19.47
C GLU A 556 29.74 23.85 -18.62
N LYS A 557 29.46 22.63 -18.15
CA LYS A 557 30.39 21.88 -17.32
C LYS A 557 31.20 20.96 -18.23
N ASP A 558 32.51 21.16 -18.27
CA ASP A 558 33.43 20.27 -19.00
C ASP A 558 33.59 18.93 -18.27
N ASP A 559 34.18 17.93 -18.94
CA ASP A 559 34.45 16.60 -18.40
C ASP A 559 35.34 16.63 -17.13
N ASN A 560 36.16 17.68 -16.97
CA ASN A 560 36.97 17.93 -15.78
C ASN A 560 36.19 18.59 -14.62
N GLY A 561 34.92 18.93 -14.83
CA GLY A 561 34.04 19.53 -13.83
C GLY A 561 34.13 21.05 -13.69
N GLU A 562 34.92 21.73 -14.53
CA GLU A 562 35.03 23.19 -14.57
C GLU A 562 33.90 23.83 -15.40
N PHE A 563 33.53 25.08 -15.06
CA PHE A 563 32.48 25.82 -15.75
C PHE A 563 33.06 26.74 -16.83
N VAL A 564 32.83 26.42 -18.10
CA VAL A 564 33.21 27.26 -19.23
C VAL A 564 32.07 28.22 -19.56
N ALA A 565 32.37 29.51 -19.58
CA ALA A 565 31.41 30.55 -19.93
C ALA A 565 31.30 30.72 -21.44
N LYS A 566 30.09 30.60 -21.99
CA LYS A 566 29.75 30.91 -23.39
C LYS A 566 28.73 32.05 -23.40
N THR A 567 29.07 33.14 -24.07
CA THR A 567 28.14 34.28 -24.23
C THR A 567 27.64 34.32 -25.67
N SER A 568 26.32 34.34 -25.85
CA SER A 568 25.70 34.46 -27.17
C SER A 568 24.46 35.34 -27.12
N LEU A 569 24.12 35.92 -28.27
CA LEU A 569 22.86 36.64 -28.44
C LEU A 569 21.77 35.62 -28.81
N LYS A 570 20.71 35.53 -28.02
CA LYS A 570 19.61 34.58 -28.24
C LYS A 570 18.31 35.32 -28.55
N ASP A 571 17.54 34.78 -29.48
CA ASP A 571 16.15 35.17 -29.70
C ASP A 571 15.27 34.53 -28.62
N THR A 572 14.62 35.37 -27.82
CA THR A 572 13.85 34.91 -26.66
C THR A 572 12.75 35.92 -26.29
N THR A 573 12.06 35.71 -25.16
CA THR A 573 11.12 36.68 -24.61
C THR A 573 11.67 37.36 -23.36
N VAL A 574 11.11 38.52 -23.01
CA VAL A 574 11.44 39.22 -21.77
C VAL A 574 11.22 38.31 -20.55
N GLY A 575 10.12 37.55 -20.52
CA GLY A 575 9.85 36.63 -19.41
C GLY A 575 10.82 35.45 -19.34
N ARG A 576 11.20 34.83 -20.47
CA ARG A 576 12.25 33.78 -20.50
C ARG A 576 13.60 34.32 -20.02
N ALA A 577 13.94 35.56 -20.40
CA ALA A 577 15.16 36.22 -19.92
C ALA A 577 15.13 36.48 -18.41
N ILE A 578 13.99 36.91 -17.85
CA ILE A 578 13.83 37.08 -16.39
C ILE A 578 14.00 35.73 -15.67
N LEU A 579 13.42 34.66 -16.20
CA LEU A 579 13.54 33.32 -15.62
C LEU A 579 15.01 32.85 -15.54
N TRP A 580 15.86 33.27 -16.47
CA TRP A 580 17.29 32.94 -16.45
C TRP A 580 18.01 33.43 -15.18
N MET A 581 17.48 34.43 -14.48
CA MET A 581 18.07 34.91 -13.22
C MET A 581 18.01 33.89 -12.09
N ILE A 582 17.04 32.96 -12.12
CA ILE A 582 16.87 31.92 -11.10
C ILE A 582 17.51 30.58 -11.47
N VAL A 583 17.83 30.38 -12.75
CA VAL A 583 18.43 29.12 -13.23
C VAL A 583 19.87 29.01 -12.70
N PRO A 584 20.24 27.87 -12.09
CA PRO A 584 21.60 27.69 -11.58
C PRO A 584 22.62 27.59 -12.73
N LYS A 585 23.85 28.03 -12.45
CA LYS A 585 24.97 27.90 -13.39
C LYS A 585 25.23 26.41 -13.69
N GLY A 586 25.50 26.08 -14.95
CA GLY A 586 25.73 24.71 -15.41
C GLY A 586 24.60 24.09 -16.23
N LEU A 587 23.45 24.77 -16.34
CA LEU A 587 22.37 24.39 -17.24
C LEU A 587 22.39 25.24 -18.52
N PRO A 588 22.06 24.66 -19.69
CA PRO A 588 21.97 25.42 -20.93
C PRO A 588 20.69 26.26 -20.99
N PHE A 589 20.77 27.42 -21.68
CA PHE A 589 19.62 28.33 -21.85
C PHE A 589 18.49 27.72 -22.69
N SER A 590 18.80 26.74 -23.54
CA SER A 590 17.81 26.04 -24.36
C SER A 590 16.67 25.41 -23.55
N ILE A 591 16.92 25.02 -22.30
CA ILE A 591 15.90 24.40 -21.42
C ILE A 591 14.77 25.39 -21.11
N VAL A 592 15.10 26.67 -20.92
CA VAL A 592 14.13 27.72 -20.64
C VAL A 592 13.61 28.44 -21.89
N ASN A 593 14.25 28.26 -23.05
CA ASN A 593 13.85 28.93 -24.29
C ASN A 593 12.69 28.23 -25.02
N GLN A 594 11.64 27.89 -24.29
CA GLN A 594 10.41 27.26 -24.78
C GLN A 594 9.24 27.65 -23.86
N ALA A 595 8.00 27.35 -24.26
CA ALA A 595 6.86 27.49 -23.35
C ALA A 595 6.94 26.42 -22.25
N LEU A 596 7.07 26.85 -21.00
CA LEU A 596 7.27 25.96 -19.86
C LEU A 596 5.94 25.46 -19.30
N GLY A 597 5.40 24.41 -19.92
CA GLY A 597 4.32 23.61 -19.33
C GLY A 597 4.83 22.64 -18.24
N LYS A 598 3.91 21.91 -17.61
CA LYS A 598 4.21 20.98 -16.50
C LYS A 598 5.31 19.96 -16.83
N LYS A 599 5.26 19.34 -18.01
CA LYS A 599 6.25 18.33 -18.45
C LYS A 599 7.63 18.96 -18.66
N ALA A 600 7.69 20.14 -19.27
CA ALA A 600 8.95 20.86 -19.49
C ALA A 600 9.61 21.28 -18.17
N ILE A 601 8.82 21.75 -17.20
CA ILE A 601 9.31 22.11 -15.85
C ILE A 601 9.86 20.88 -15.12
N SER A 602 9.16 19.74 -15.18
CA SER A 602 9.67 18.49 -14.59
C SER A 602 11.00 18.06 -15.22
N LYS A 603 11.11 18.12 -16.55
CA LYS A 603 12.36 17.83 -17.27
C LYS A 603 13.48 18.78 -16.88
N MET A 604 13.17 20.06 -16.70
CA MET A 604 14.12 21.09 -16.24
C MET A 604 14.67 20.77 -14.85
N LEU A 605 13.82 20.43 -13.87
CA LEU A 605 14.25 20.03 -12.53
C LEU A 605 15.03 18.70 -12.52
N ASN A 606 14.60 17.74 -13.34
CA ASN A 606 15.29 16.46 -13.48
C ASN A 606 16.70 16.63 -14.06
N THR A 607 16.84 17.49 -15.07
CA THR A 607 18.15 17.82 -15.66
C THR A 607 19.05 18.53 -14.65
N CYS A 608 18.49 19.46 -13.87
CA CYS A 608 19.20 20.11 -12.76
C CYS A 608 19.71 19.07 -11.75
N TYR A 609 18.87 18.11 -11.36
CA TYR A 609 19.26 17.08 -10.41
C TYR A 609 20.41 16.21 -10.91
N ARG A 610 20.34 15.79 -12.17
CA ARG A 610 21.33 14.90 -12.78
C ARG A 610 22.69 15.57 -12.95
N ILE A 611 22.73 16.85 -13.33
CA ILE A 611 23.99 17.57 -13.63
C ILE A 611 24.59 18.23 -12.38
N LEU A 612 23.75 18.88 -11.56
CA LEU A 612 24.16 19.77 -10.47
C LEU A 612 23.96 19.16 -9.08
N GLY A 613 23.19 18.07 -8.99
CA GLY A 613 22.91 17.39 -7.73
C GLY A 613 21.78 18.01 -6.90
N LEU A 614 21.70 17.60 -5.64
CA LEU A 614 20.55 17.85 -4.75
C LEU A 614 20.37 19.33 -4.38
N LYS A 615 21.41 19.96 -3.81
CA LYS A 615 21.29 21.31 -3.22
C LYS A 615 20.91 22.39 -4.25
N PRO A 616 21.53 22.46 -5.45
CA PRO A 616 21.12 23.42 -6.47
C PRO A 616 19.68 23.19 -6.92
N THR A 617 19.26 21.92 -7.04
CA THR A 617 17.90 21.55 -7.45
C THR A 617 16.84 22.01 -6.45
N VAL A 618 17.11 21.86 -5.15
CA VAL A 618 16.20 22.32 -4.08
C VAL A 618 16.04 23.85 -4.13
N ILE A 619 17.14 24.59 -4.22
CA ILE A 619 17.10 26.05 -4.32
C ILE A 619 16.33 26.47 -5.57
N PHE A 620 16.59 25.80 -6.69
CA PHE A 620 15.95 26.10 -7.96
C PHE A 620 14.44 25.82 -7.92
N ALA A 621 14.01 24.72 -7.30
CA ALA A 621 12.60 24.40 -7.10
C ALA A 621 11.88 25.47 -6.25
N ASP A 622 12.46 25.89 -5.13
CA ASP A 622 11.89 26.95 -4.29
C ASP A 622 11.80 28.30 -5.02
N GLN A 623 12.85 28.70 -5.75
CA GLN A 623 12.82 29.95 -6.54
C GLN A 623 11.81 29.90 -7.69
N THR A 624 11.67 28.74 -8.32
CA THR A 624 10.68 28.49 -9.37
C THR A 624 9.27 28.63 -8.82
N MET A 625 9.02 28.16 -7.59
CA MET A 625 7.75 28.34 -6.89
C MET A 625 7.41 29.82 -6.66
N TYR A 626 8.33 30.58 -6.05
CA TYR A 626 8.09 32.00 -5.78
C TYR A 626 7.86 32.80 -7.07
N THR A 627 8.65 32.52 -8.11
CA THR A 627 8.52 33.15 -9.42
C THR A 627 7.17 32.82 -10.05
N GLY A 628 6.77 31.55 -10.07
CA GLY A 628 5.50 31.12 -10.63
C GLY A 628 4.31 31.78 -9.95
N PHE A 629 4.27 31.86 -8.60
CA PHE A 629 3.18 32.56 -7.91
C PHE A 629 3.13 34.06 -8.23
N ALA A 630 4.27 34.74 -8.26
CA ALA A 630 4.32 36.17 -8.54
C ALA A 630 3.78 36.51 -9.94
N TYR A 631 4.11 35.70 -10.94
CA TYR A 631 3.67 35.92 -12.32
C TYR A 631 2.30 35.31 -12.64
N ALA A 632 1.86 34.29 -11.90
CA ALA A 632 0.50 33.77 -11.98
C ALA A 632 -0.54 34.81 -11.54
N ALA A 633 -0.28 35.52 -10.43
CA ALA A 633 -1.19 36.58 -9.99
C ALA A 633 -1.28 37.74 -11.00
N ARG A 634 -0.15 38.07 -11.65
CA ARG A 634 -0.09 39.15 -12.65
C ARG A 634 -0.67 38.77 -14.00
N SER A 635 -0.77 37.49 -14.33
CA SER A 635 -1.38 37.06 -15.58
C SER A 635 -2.87 37.42 -15.64
N GLY A 636 -3.52 37.55 -14.47
CA GLY A 636 -4.95 37.84 -14.39
C GLY A 636 -5.82 36.77 -15.04
N ALA A 637 -5.29 35.55 -15.24
CA ALA A 637 -6.01 34.47 -15.89
C ALA A 637 -7.30 34.14 -15.11
N SER A 638 -8.44 34.30 -15.78
CA SER A 638 -9.77 34.09 -15.22
C SER A 638 -10.54 33.06 -16.04
N VAL A 639 -11.64 32.54 -15.52
CA VAL A 639 -12.58 31.71 -16.29
C VAL A 639 -13.92 32.42 -16.34
N GLY A 640 -14.30 32.87 -17.53
CA GLY A 640 -15.59 33.48 -17.83
C GLY A 640 -16.47 32.62 -18.72
N ILE A 641 -17.71 33.05 -18.91
CA ILE A 641 -18.66 32.41 -19.83
C ILE A 641 -18.23 32.53 -21.30
N ASP A 642 -17.55 33.63 -21.65
CA ASP A 642 -17.12 33.91 -23.03
C ASP A 642 -15.83 33.18 -23.40
N ASP A 643 -15.04 32.76 -22.41
CA ASP A 643 -13.88 31.90 -22.63
C ASP A 643 -14.28 30.51 -23.17
N MET A 644 -15.52 30.08 -22.93
CA MET A 644 -16.04 28.76 -23.33
C MET A 644 -16.58 28.77 -24.77
N VAL A 645 -15.74 29.07 -25.76
CA VAL A 645 -16.16 29.24 -27.17
C VAL A 645 -16.70 27.94 -27.79
N ILE A 646 -17.96 27.95 -28.24
CA ILE A 646 -18.61 26.82 -28.90
C ILE A 646 -18.32 26.88 -30.40
N PRO A 647 -17.90 25.79 -31.06
CA PRO A 647 -17.67 25.80 -32.50
C PRO A 647 -18.98 25.83 -33.28
N GLU A 648 -19.10 26.73 -34.25
CA GLU A 648 -20.32 26.87 -35.09
C GLU A 648 -20.60 25.60 -35.91
N LYS A 649 -19.54 24.93 -36.40
CA LYS A 649 -19.60 23.65 -37.11
C LYS A 649 -20.23 22.50 -36.30
N LYS A 650 -20.42 22.68 -34.99
CA LYS A 650 -21.05 21.68 -34.12
C LYS A 650 -22.44 21.28 -34.63
N TYR A 651 -23.26 22.25 -35.01
CA TYR A 651 -24.65 22.00 -35.43
C TYR A 651 -24.71 21.18 -36.73
N GLU A 652 -23.78 21.44 -37.64
CA GLU A 652 -23.62 20.67 -38.89
C GLU A 652 -23.26 19.21 -38.58
N ILE A 653 -22.24 18.99 -37.74
CA ILE A 653 -21.79 17.64 -37.36
C ILE A 653 -22.89 16.84 -36.66
N ILE A 654 -23.69 17.49 -35.80
CA ILE A 654 -24.80 16.82 -35.11
C ILE A 654 -25.90 16.44 -36.11
N SER A 655 -26.25 17.33 -37.04
CA SER A 655 -27.25 17.04 -38.06
C SER A 655 -26.84 15.88 -38.96
N GLU A 656 -25.56 15.76 -39.33
CA GLU A 656 -25.03 14.62 -40.07
C GLU A 656 -25.16 13.32 -39.27
N ALA A 657 -24.75 13.33 -38.00
CA ALA A 657 -24.82 12.15 -37.14
C ALA A 657 -26.26 11.69 -36.88
N GLU A 658 -27.21 12.62 -36.71
CA GLU A 658 -28.63 12.30 -36.55
C GLU A 658 -29.22 11.71 -37.84
N ALA A 659 -28.82 12.19 -39.00
CA ALA A 659 -29.23 11.63 -40.29
C ALA A 659 -28.70 10.20 -40.50
N GLU A 660 -27.42 9.95 -40.18
CA GLU A 660 -26.81 8.61 -40.23
C GLU A 660 -27.56 7.63 -39.30
N VAL A 661 -27.90 8.06 -38.07
CA VAL A 661 -28.65 7.24 -37.11
C VAL A 661 -30.08 6.95 -37.60
N ALA A 662 -30.74 7.92 -38.24
CA ALA A 662 -32.07 7.73 -38.82
C ALA A 662 -32.06 6.69 -39.94
N GLU A 663 -31.05 6.72 -40.82
CA GLU A 663 -30.87 5.73 -41.88
C GLU A 663 -30.67 4.31 -41.30
N ILE A 664 -29.81 4.16 -40.28
CA ILE A 664 -29.60 2.87 -39.61
C ILE A 664 -30.89 2.37 -38.93
N GLN A 665 -31.71 3.27 -38.40
CA GLN A 665 -33.00 2.92 -37.81
C GLN A 665 -33.99 2.44 -38.88
N GLU A 666 -33.98 3.02 -40.08
CA GLU A 666 -34.78 2.58 -41.23
C GLU A 666 -34.33 1.20 -41.74
N GLN A 667 -33.01 0.96 -41.82
CA GLN A 667 -32.43 -0.34 -42.14
C GLN A 667 -32.85 -1.42 -41.12
N PHE A 668 -32.95 -1.07 -39.84
CA PHE A 668 -33.47 -1.96 -38.81
C PHE A 668 -34.96 -2.26 -38.99
N GLN A 669 -35.79 -1.26 -39.28
CA GLN A 669 -37.23 -1.44 -39.51
C GLN A 669 -37.54 -2.28 -40.77
N SER A 670 -36.70 -2.17 -41.79
CA SER A 670 -36.77 -2.98 -43.02
C SER A 670 -36.15 -4.39 -42.87
N GLY A 671 -35.58 -4.72 -41.70
CA GLY A 671 -35.07 -6.05 -41.39
C GLY A 671 -33.65 -6.36 -41.92
N LEU A 672 -32.91 -5.36 -42.40
CA LEU A 672 -31.54 -5.50 -42.91
C LEU A 672 -30.49 -5.67 -41.80
N VAL A 673 -30.79 -5.22 -40.58
CA VAL A 673 -29.86 -5.18 -39.44
C VAL A 673 -30.54 -5.74 -38.20
N THR A 674 -29.78 -6.44 -37.34
CA THR A 674 -30.29 -6.94 -36.05
C THR A 674 -30.30 -5.85 -34.96
N ALA A 675 -31.06 -6.06 -33.89
CA ALA A 675 -31.16 -5.08 -32.79
C ALA A 675 -29.81 -4.79 -32.10
N GLY A 676 -28.95 -5.82 -31.97
CA GLY A 676 -27.62 -5.68 -31.38
C GLY A 676 -26.65 -4.92 -32.27
N GLU A 677 -26.67 -5.20 -33.57
CA GLU A 677 -25.83 -4.49 -34.56
C GLU A 677 -26.25 -3.02 -34.69
N ARG A 678 -27.56 -2.75 -34.71
CA ARG A 678 -28.11 -1.39 -34.67
C ARG A 678 -27.59 -0.61 -33.48
N TYR A 679 -27.69 -1.18 -32.27
CA TYR A 679 -27.21 -0.54 -31.04
C TYR A 679 -25.70 -0.21 -31.09
N ASN A 680 -24.87 -1.14 -31.57
CA ASN A 680 -23.43 -0.90 -31.70
C ASN A 680 -23.12 0.19 -32.76
N LYS A 681 -23.76 0.13 -33.93
CA LYS A 681 -23.58 1.14 -35.00
C LYS A 681 -23.96 2.53 -34.52
N VAL A 682 -25.09 2.68 -33.82
CA VAL A 682 -25.55 3.96 -33.28
C VAL A 682 -24.55 4.53 -32.27
N ILE A 683 -24.01 3.69 -31.39
CA ILE A 683 -22.96 4.11 -30.44
C ILE A 683 -21.70 4.59 -31.16
N ASP A 684 -21.25 3.86 -32.19
CA ASP A 684 -20.04 4.21 -32.93
C ASP A 684 -20.20 5.53 -33.69
N ILE A 685 -21.38 5.79 -34.28
CA ILE A 685 -21.70 7.07 -34.93
C ILE A 685 -21.62 8.22 -33.91
N TRP A 686 -22.26 8.07 -32.75
CA TRP A 686 -22.23 9.11 -31.71
C TRP A 686 -20.84 9.32 -31.10
N ALA A 687 -20.03 8.28 -30.98
CA ALA A 687 -18.64 8.40 -30.57
C ALA A 687 -17.81 9.18 -31.60
N ALA A 688 -17.96 8.85 -32.89
CA ALA A 688 -17.30 9.56 -33.98
C ALA A 688 -17.73 11.03 -34.08
N ALA A 689 -19.02 11.32 -33.93
CA ALA A 689 -19.56 12.67 -33.90
C ALA A 689 -18.96 13.49 -32.74
N ASN A 690 -18.86 12.89 -31.55
CA ASN A 690 -18.25 13.52 -30.38
C ASN A 690 -16.76 13.86 -30.61
N ASP A 691 -16.01 12.99 -31.28
CA ASP A 691 -14.61 13.26 -31.63
C ASP A 691 -14.48 14.33 -32.73
N ARG A 692 -15.38 14.36 -33.72
CA ARG A 692 -15.47 15.42 -34.74
C ARG A 692 -15.72 16.79 -34.09
N VAL A 693 -16.71 16.88 -33.20
CA VAL A 693 -16.99 18.12 -32.44
C VAL A 693 -15.81 18.51 -31.58
N SER A 694 -15.15 17.55 -30.92
CA SER A 694 -13.96 17.83 -30.10
C SER A 694 -12.81 18.41 -30.92
N LYS A 695 -12.58 17.92 -32.15
CA LYS A 695 -11.54 18.46 -33.04
C LYS A 695 -11.88 19.88 -33.48
N ALA A 696 -13.10 20.10 -33.97
CA ALA A 696 -13.57 21.43 -34.38
C ALA A 696 -13.49 22.45 -33.23
N MET A 697 -13.82 22.03 -32.00
CA MET A 697 -13.69 22.86 -30.81
C MET A 697 -12.22 23.23 -30.53
N MET A 698 -11.30 22.26 -30.56
CA MET A 698 -9.88 22.54 -30.31
C MET A 698 -9.30 23.44 -31.39
N ASP A 699 -9.66 23.24 -32.66
CA ASP A 699 -9.21 24.08 -33.75
C ASP A 699 -9.67 25.53 -33.60
N ASN A 700 -10.93 25.74 -33.19
CA ASN A 700 -11.46 27.08 -32.91
C ASN A 700 -10.83 27.73 -31.68
N LEU A 701 -10.47 26.94 -30.66
CA LEU A 701 -9.98 27.46 -29.38
C LEU A 701 -8.46 27.68 -29.35
N GLN A 702 -7.70 26.92 -30.15
CA GLN A 702 -6.23 26.94 -30.09
C GLN A 702 -5.59 28.11 -30.84
N THR A 703 -6.28 28.69 -31.83
CA THR A 703 -5.77 29.80 -32.65
C THR A 703 -6.60 31.06 -32.47
N GLU A 704 -5.96 32.21 -32.50
CA GLU A 704 -6.60 33.52 -32.57
C GLU A 704 -5.93 34.39 -33.64
N THR A 705 -6.72 35.22 -34.32
CA THR A 705 -6.22 36.13 -35.34
C THR A 705 -5.76 37.44 -34.68
N VAL A 706 -4.53 37.84 -34.94
CA VAL A 706 -3.94 39.09 -34.44
C VAL A 706 -3.33 39.92 -35.57
N ILE A 707 -3.25 41.23 -35.35
CA ILE A 707 -2.65 42.16 -36.31
C ILE A 707 -1.15 42.29 -36.02
N ASN A 708 -0.35 41.94 -37.01
CA ASN A 708 1.10 42.05 -36.98
C ASN A 708 1.59 43.50 -37.00
N ARG A 709 2.90 43.65 -36.74
CA ARG A 709 3.61 44.92 -36.88
C ARG A 709 3.43 45.57 -38.26
N ASP A 710 3.31 44.76 -39.32
CA ASP A 710 3.13 45.23 -40.70
C ASP A 710 1.65 45.46 -41.08
N GLY A 711 0.72 45.35 -40.11
CA GLY A 711 -0.71 45.57 -40.32
C GLY A 711 -1.47 44.40 -40.96
N GLN A 712 -0.83 43.24 -41.12
CA GLN A 712 -1.43 42.03 -41.68
C GLN A 712 -2.00 41.12 -40.57
N GLU A 713 -3.04 40.36 -40.90
CA GLU A 713 -3.57 39.33 -40.01
C GLU A 713 -2.63 38.11 -39.98
N GLU A 714 -2.15 37.74 -38.80
CA GLU A 714 -1.44 36.49 -38.53
C GLU A 714 -2.21 35.67 -37.51
N GLN A 715 -2.20 34.36 -37.67
CA GLN A 715 -2.72 33.47 -36.64
C GLN A 715 -1.64 33.20 -35.60
N GLN A 716 -1.96 33.49 -34.34
CA GLN A 716 -1.15 33.08 -33.21
C GLN A 716 -1.89 32.05 -32.36
N VAL A 717 -1.14 31.35 -31.51
CA VAL A 717 -1.75 30.44 -30.53
C VAL A 717 -2.56 31.28 -29.53
N SER A 718 -3.79 30.87 -29.20
CA SER A 718 -4.73 31.70 -28.46
C SER A 718 -4.38 31.91 -26.98
N PHE A 719 -4.58 33.13 -26.49
CA PHE A 719 -4.45 33.52 -25.09
C PHE A 719 -5.73 33.28 -24.28
N ASN A 720 -6.69 32.52 -24.81
CA ASN A 720 -7.85 32.05 -24.05
C ASN A 720 -7.42 31.31 -22.78
N SER A 721 -8.00 31.70 -21.64
CA SER A 721 -7.60 31.17 -20.32
C SER A 721 -7.86 29.68 -20.16
N ILE A 722 -8.99 29.15 -20.66
CA ILE A 722 -9.32 27.72 -20.56
C ILE A 722 -8.33 26.90 -21.37
N TYR A 723 -7.99 27.37 -22.57
CA TYR A 723 -6.97 26.74 -23.40
C TYR A 723 -5.61 26.77 -22.71
N MET A 724 -5.18 27.93 -22.19
CA MET A 724 -3.93 28.08 -21.47
C MET A 724 -3.80 27.14 -20.27
N MET A 725 -4.86 26.98 -19.47
CA MET A 725 -4.84 26.09 -18.32
C MET A 725 -4.64 24.62 -18.72
N ALA A 726 -5.23 24.20 -19.84
CA ALA A 726 -5.09 22.84 -20.36
C ALA A 726 -3.75 22.60 -21.09
N ASP A 727 -3.33 23.53 -21.96
CA ASP A 727 -2.07 23.42 -22.71
C ASP A 727 -0.85 23.46 -21.78
N SER A 728 -0.86 24.35 -20.78
CA SER A 728 0.17 24.40 -19.75
C SER A 728 0.24 23.12 -18.91
N GLY A 729 -0.83 22.32 -18.87
CA GLY A 729 -0.98 21.17 -17.99
C GLY A 729 -1.11 21.55 -16.51
N ALA A 730 -1.45 22.81 -16.21
CA ALA A 730 -1.70 23.29 -14.86
C ALA A 730 -2.97 22.63 -14.27
N ARG A 731 -4.08 22.73 -14.99
CA ARG A 731 -5.37 22.12 -14.67
C ARG A 731 -6.25 22.11 -15.91
N GLY A 732 -6.91 20.98 -16.19
CA GLY A 732 -7.70 20.85 -17.41
C GLY A 732 -7.19 19.71 -18.28
N SER A 733 -8.11 19.06 -18.98
CA SER A 733 -7.79 18.10 -20.04
C SER A 733 -8.68 18.40 -21.25
N ALA A 734 -8.27 17.97 -22.43
CA ALA A 734 -9.09 18.08 -23.64
C ALA A 734 -10.51 17.51 -23.43
N ALA A 735 -10.63 16.41 -22.66
CA ALA A 735 -11.91 15.82 -22.30
C ALA A 735 -12.80 16.73 -21.43
N GLN A 736 -12.21 17.54 -20.55
CA GLN A 736 -12.94 18.50 -19.72
C GLN A 736 -13.37 19.72 -20.55
N ILE A 737 -12.49 20.25 -21.40
CA ILE A 737 -12.82 21.35 -22.32
C ILE A 737 -13.97 20.92 -23.24
N ARG A 738 -13.92 19.70 -23.76
CA ARG A 738 -14.98 19.10 -24.58
C ARG A 738 -16.34 19.14 -23.89
N GLN A 739 -16.41 18.86 -22.60
CA GLN A 739 -17.69 18.91 -21.85
C GLN A 739 -18.18 20.34 -21.60
N LEU A 740 -17.27 21.32 -21.53
CA LEU A 740 -17.61 22.73 -21.32
C LEU A 740 -18.14 23.39 -22.59
N ALA A 741 -17.46 23.21 -23.72
CA ALA A 741 -17.72 23.96 -24.96
C ALA A 741 -18.07 23.10 -26.19
N GLY A 742 -17.76 21.80 -26.18
CA GLY A 742 -18.08 20.87 -27.25
C GLY A 742 -19.45 20.21 -27.05
N MET A 743 -19.43 18.93 -26.69
CA MET A 743 -20.59 18.16 -26.25
C MET A 743 -20.20 17.18 -25.13
N ARG A 744 -21.16 16.80 -24.27
CA ARG A 744 -20.87 15.87 -23.18
C ARG A 744 -20.73 14.42 -23.66
N GLY A 745 -21.47 14.03 -24.69
CA GLY A 745 -21.34 12.73 -25.37
C GLY A 745 -22.07 11.58 -24.66
N LEU A 746 -21.52 10.37 -24.80
CA LEU A 746 -22.12 9.10 -24.36
C LEU A 746 -21.84 8.79 -22.89
N MET A 747 -22.88 8.36 -22.15
CA MET A 747 -22.80 8.02 -20.73
C MET A 747 -22.90 6.51 -20.48
N ALA A 748 -22.26 6.02 -19.42
CA ALA A 748 -22.35 4.62 -19.01
C ALA A 748 -23.47 4.39 -17.96
N LYS A 749 -24.16 3.27 -18.09
CA LYS A 749 -25.09 2.73 -17.08
C LYS A 749 -24.31 2.07 -15.92
N PRO A 750 -24.96 1.80 -14.77
CA PRO A 750 -24.30 1.15 -13.63
C PRO A 750 -23.77 -0.27 -13.92
N ASP A 751 -24.28 -0.94 -14.96
CA ASP A 751 -23.83 -2.24 -15.45
C ASP A 751 -22.58 -2.14 -16.36
N GLY A 752 -22.18 -0.92 -16.75
CA GLY A 752 -21.06 -0.65 -17.65
C GLY A 752 -21.42 -0.55 -19.13
N SER A 753 -22.68 -0.82 -19.51
CA SER A 753 -23.15 -0.63 -20.88
C SER A 753 -23.33 0.87 -21.21
N ILE A 754 -23.21 1.23 -22.49
CA ILE A 754 -23.34 2.63 -22.93
C ILE A 754 -24.82 2.94 -23.21
N ILE A 755 -25.27 4.13 -22.87
CA ILE A 755 -26.63 4.59 -23.20
C ILE A 755 -26.63 5.07 -24.65
N GLU A 756 -27.55 4.55 -25.47
CA GLU A 756 -27.65 4.90 -26.89
C GLU A 756 -28.03 6.37 -27.12
N THR A 757 -28.73 6.98 -26.16
CA THR A 757 -29.11 8.40 -26.19
C THR A 757 -27.94 9.26 -25.69
N PRO A 758 -27.28 10.04 -26.57
CA PRO A 758 -26.16 10.89 -26.17
C PRO A 758 -26.64 12.18 -25.49
N ILE A 759 -25.71 12.90 -24.88
CA ILE A 759 -25.89 14.28 -24.44
C ILE A 759 -25.17 15.18 -25.46
N THR A 760 -25.93 15.74 -26.41
CA THR A 760 -25.44 16.67 -27.44
C THR A 760 -25.11 18.06 -26.88
N ALA A 761 -25.74 18.43 -25.77
CA ALA A 761 -25.48 19.68 -25.08
C ALA A 761 -24.13 19.67 -24.32
N ASN A 762 -23.60 20.86 -24.07
CA ASN A 762 -22.46 21.11 -23.18
C ASN A 762 -22.87 21.90 -21.92
N PHE A 763 -21.92 22.16 -21.02
CA PHE A 763 -22.22 22.91 -19.78
C PHE A 763 -22.54 24.39 -20.01
N ARG A 764 -22.02 25.02 -21.09
CA ARG A 764 -22.35 26.41 -21.44
C ARG A 764 -23.79 26.53 -21.94
N GLU A 765 -24.25 25.59 -22.76
CA GLU A 765 -25.63 25.52 -23.28
C GLU A 765 -26.64 25.10 -22.21
N GLY A 766 -26.20 24.31 -21.23
CA GLY A 766 -27.04 23.76 -20.17
C GLY A 766 -27.61 22.38 -20.53
N LEU A 767 -27.96 21.61 -19.49
CA LEU A 767 -28.51 20.26 -19.64
C LEU A 767 -29.99 20.25 -19.30
N ASN A 768 -30.79 19.57 -20.12
CA ASN A 768 -32.19 19.32 -19.79
C ASN A 768 -32.32 18.26 -18.67
N VAL A 769 -33.52 18.14 -18.09
CA VAL A 769 -33.76 17.24 -16.93
C VAL A 769 -33.40 15.79 -17.24
N LEU A 770 -33.71 15.30 -18.44
CA LEU A 770 -33.44 13.92 -18.85
C LEU A 770 -31.93 13.68 -19.01
N GLN A 771 -31.21 14.57 -19.71
CA GLN A 771 -29.76 14.50 -19.89
C GLN A 771 -29.03 14.58 -18.55
N TYR A 772 -29.45 15.47 -17.67
CA TYR A 772 -28.92 15.56 -16.32
C TYR A 772 -29.15 14.25 -15.56
N PHE A 773 -30.38 13.72 -15.57
CA PHE A 773 -30.72 12.45 -14.91
C PHE A 773 -29.88 11.28 -15.43
N ILE A 774 -29.75 11.12 -16.75
CA ILE A 774 -28.90 10.12 -17.40
C ILE A 774 -27.45 10.20 -16.89
N SER A 775 -26.92 11.42 -16.78
CA SER A 775 -25.55 11.65 -16.31
C SER A 775 -25.34 11.26 -14.84
N THR A 776 -26.39 11.27 -14.01
CA THR A 776 -26.28 10.90 -12.58
C THR A 776 -25.97 9.43 -12.37
N HIS A 777 -26.40 8.53 -13.28
CA HIS A 777 -26.14 7.10 -13.15
C HIS A 777 -24.65 6.78 -13.18
N GLY A 778 -23.94 7.29 -14.20
CA GLY A 778 -22.48 7.14 -14.32
C GLY A 778 -21.73 7.80 -13.18
N ALA A 779 -22.12 9.04 -12.80
CA ALA A 779 -21.49 9.76 -11.71
C ALA A 779 -21.64 9.06 -10.35
N ARG A 780 -22.86 8.58 -10.02
CA ARG A 780 -23.13 7.87 -8.76
C ARG A 780 -22.37 6.53 -8.71
N LYS A 781 -22.32 5.79 -9.82
CA LYS A 781 -21.55 4.55 -9.92
C LYS A 781 -20.06 4.81 -9.72
N GLY A 782 -19.52 5.85 -10.37
CA GLY A 782 -18.14 6.28 -10.21
C GLY A 782 -17.78 6.62 -8.76
N LEU A 783 -18.63 7.37 -8.07
CA LEU A 783 -18.46 7.71 -6.64
C LEU A 783 -18.56 6.47 -5.73
N ALA A 784 -19.53 5.59 -5.97
CA ALA A 784 -19.68 4.36 -5.19
C ALA A 784 -18.48 3.41 -5.36
N ASP A 785 -17.99 3.24 -6.59
CA ASP A 785 -16.83 2.41 -6.88
C ASP A 785 -15.55 2.99 -6.27
N THR A 786 -15.39 4.31 -6.28
CA THR A 786 -14.28 4.99 -5.60
C THR A 786 -14.29 4.67 -4.10
N ALA A 787 -15.45 4.74 -3.45
CA ALA A 787 -15.56 4.46 -2.01
C ALA A 787 -15.29 2.98 -1.67
N LEU A 788 -15.74 2.04 -2.50
CA LEU A 788 -15.62 0.60 -2.23
C LEU A 788 -14.26 0.02 -2.64
N LYS A 789 -13.76 0.34 -3.83
CA LYS A 789 -12.55 -0.29 -4.41
C LYS A 789 -11.26 0.17 -3.73
N THR A 790 -11.25 1.36 -3.13
CA THR A 790 -10.10 1.87 -2.35
C THR A 790 -9.70 0.91 -1.23
N ALA A 791 -10.68 0.26 -0.58
CA ALA A 791 -10.41 -0.73 0.47
C ALA A 791 -9.68 -1.99 -0.06
N ASN A 792 -10.01 -2.42 -1.29
CA ASN A 792 -9.39 -3.59 -1.91
C ASN A 792 -7.93 -3.33 -2.29
N SER A 793 -7.63 -2.16 -2.86
CA SER A 793 -6.27 -1.78 -3.21
C SER A 793 -5.38 -1.60 -1.96
N GLY A 794 -5.90 -0.98 -0.90
CA GLY A 794 -5.19 -0.88 0.38
C GLY A 794 -4.95 -2.27 1.01
N TYR A 795 -5.90 -3.19 0.88
CA TYR A 795 -5.73 -4.56 1.35
C TYR A 795 -4.69 -5.36 0.56
N LEU A 796 -4.64 -5.18 -0.77
CA LEU A 796 -3.62 -5.76 -1.63
C LEU A 796 -2.23 -5.24 -1.24
N THR A 797 -2.09 -3.92 -1.08
CA THR A 797 -0.84 -3.28 -0.65
C THR A 797 -0.33 -3.90 0.66
N ARG A 798 -1.22 -4.09 1.64
CA ARG A 798 -0.87 -4.77 2.89
C ARG A 798 -0.37 -6.20 2.68
N ARG A 799 -1.01 -6.98 1.80
CA ARG A 799 -0.54 -8.34 1.47
C ARG A 799 0.82 -8.33 0.76
N LEU A 800 1.07 -7.37 -0.11
CA LEU A 800 2.36 -7.21 -0.78
C LEU A 800 3.45 -6.90 0.25
N VAL A 801 3.19 -6.01 1.20
CA VAL A 801 4.12 -5.72 2.31
C VAL A 801 4.34 -6.96 3.17
N ASP A 802 3.28 -7.69 3.56
CA ASP A 802 3.37 -8.91 4.36
C ASP A 802 4.30 -9.98 3.69
N VAL A 803 4.38 -10.01 2.36
CA VAL A 803 5.24 -10.95 1.60
C VAL A 803 6.64 -10.39 1.35
N ALA A 804 6.77 -9.08 1.14
CA ALA A 804 8.01 -8.46 0.69
C ALA A 804 8.85 -7.84 1.82
N GLN A 805 8.33 -7.68 3.04
CA GLN A 805 8.98 -6.92 4.11
C GLN A 805 10.40 -7.38 4.48
N ASP A 806 10.71 -8.68 4.32
CA ASP A 806 11.99 -9.26 4.70
C ASP A 806 13.10 -9.00 3.65
N LEU A 807 12.74 -8.41 2.50
CA LEU A 807 13.67 -8.11 1.41
C LEU A 807 14.42 -6.79 1.68
N VAL A 808 15.66 -6.90 2.15
CA VAL A 808 16.57 -5.78 2.48
C VAL A 808 17.87 -5.92 1.70
N VAL A 809 18.52 -4.80 1.39
CA VAL A 809 19.88 -4.82 0.82
C VAL A 809 20.90 -5.16 1.90
N THR A 810 21.46 -6.37 1.87
CA THR A 810 22.37 -6.87 2.92
C THR A 810 23.82 -6.94 2.46
N GLU A 811 24.04 -7.15 1.16
CA GLU A 811 25.34 -7.37 0.53
C GLU A 811 25.59 -6.38 -0.62
N ASP A 812 26.84 -6.22 -1.05
CA ASP A 812 27.16 -5.34 -2.17
C ASP A 812 27.06 -6.11 -3.50
N ASP A 813 27.68 -7.29 -3.61
CA ASP A 813 27.65 -8.15 -4.81
C ASP A 813 27.56 -9.64 -4.41
N CYS A 814 26.54 -10.36 -4.87
CA CYS A 814 26.39 -11.80 -4.66
C CYS A 814 27.26 -12.67 -5.58
N GLY A 815 28.00 -12.08 -6.52
CA GLY A 815 28.88 -12.79 -7.46
C GLY A 815 28.20 -13.48 -8.65
N THR A 816 26.87 -13.46 -8.70
CA THR A 816 26.10 -14.12 -9.76
C THR A 816 26.48 -13.61 -11.17
N LEU A 817 26.51 -14.54 -12.13
CA LEU A 817 26.69 -14.29 -13.56
C LEU A 817 25.35 -14.25 -14.32
N GLU A 818 24.28 -14.65 -13.63
CA GLU A 818 22.95 -14.71 -14.21
C GLU A 818 22.30 -13.34 -14.25
N GLY A 819 21.46 -13.15 -15.27
CA GLY A 819 20.81 -11.88 -15.52
C GLY A 819 19.67 -12.04 -16.52
N ILE A 820 18.81 -11.04 -16.57
CA ILE A 820 17.66 -10.99 -17.48
C ILE A 820 18.06 -10.15 -18.69
N THR A 821 17.82 -10.67 -19.89
CA THR A 821 17.96 -9.90 -21.13
C THR A 821 16.80 -8.91 -21.25
N MET A 822 17.09 -7.61 -21.12
CA MET A 822 16.11 -6.54 -21.28
C MET A 822 16.15 -6.04 -22.73
N THR A 823 14.96 -5.90 -23.33
CA THR A 823 14.72 -5.35 -24.67
C THR A 823 13.69 -4.23 -24.60
N PRO A 824 13.58 -3.32 -25.58
CA PRO A 824 12.48 -2.38 -25.65
C PRO A 824 11.13 -3.11 -25.74
N VAL A 825 10.06 -2.48 -25.23
CA VAL A 825 8.69 -3.02 -25.34
C VAL A 825 8.05 -2.44 -26.58
N ILE A 826 7.87 -3.29 -27.59
CA ILE A 826 7.31 -2.91 -28.89
C ILE A 826 5.93 -3.55 -29.01
N GLU A 827 4.89 -2.72 -29.16
CA GLU A 827 3.52 -3.17 -29.39
C GLU A 827 2.92 -2.39 -30.56
N GLY A 828 2.47 -3.07 -31.61
CA GLY A 828 1.79 -2.40 -32.73
C GLY A 828 2.72 -1.61 -33.65
N GLY A 829 4.03 -1.84 -33.56
CA GLY A 829 5.05 -1.07 -34.28
C GLY A 829 5.45 0.24 -33.61
N ASP A 830 4.81 0.60 -32.49
CA ASP A 830 5.21 1.71 -31.64
C ASP A 830 6.03 1.19 -30.46
N VAL A 831 7.17 1.84 -30.20
CA VAL A 831 7.97 1.59 -29.00
C VAL A 831 7.24 2.21 -27.82
N LYS A 832 6.54 1.38 -27.03
CA LYS A 832 5.84 1.85 -25.83
C LYS A 832 6.82 2.29 -24.75
N GLU A 833 7.91 1.56 -24.60
CA GLU A 833 8.97 1.86 -23.63
C GLU A 833 10.34 1.61 -24.27
N PRO A 834 11.20 2.64 -24.37
CA PRO A 834 12.52 2.51 -24.96
C PRO A 834 13.45 1.70 -24.05
N LEU A 835 14.53 1.18 -24.62
CA LEU A 835 15.52 0.40 -23.86
C LEU A 835 16.15 1.23 -22.74
N ARG A 836 16.43 2.51 -23.01
CA ARG A 836 16.96 3.47 -22.03
C ARG A 836 16.20 3.45 -20.72
N ASP A 837 14.89 3.59 -20.76
CA ASP A 837 14.07 3.74 -19.55
C ASP A 837 14.03 2.44 -18.73
N ARG A 838 14.03 1.28 -19.40
CA ARG A 838 14.05 -0.04 -18.75
C ARG A 838 15.37 -0.39 -18.08
N VAL A 839 16.46 0.09 -18.66
CA VAL A 839 17.84 -0.27 -18.30
C VAL A 839 18.47 0.76 -17.37
N LEU A 840 17.94 2.00 -17.34
CA LEU A 840 18.43 3.07 -16.48
C LEU A 840 18.52 2.63 -15.01
N GLY A 841 19.70 2.82 -14.42
CA GLY A 841 19.98 2.52 -13.02
C GLY A 841 20.20 1.03 -12.74
N ARG A 842 20.20 0.14 -13.73
CA ARG A 842 20.54 -1.28 -13.56
C ARG A 842 22.03 -1.53 -13.74
N VAL A 843 22.46 -2.74 -13.37
CA VAL A 843 23.85 -3.19 -13.52
C VAL A 843 23.93 -4.27 -14.61
N THR A 844 24.94 -4.19 -15.47
CA THR A 844 25.21 -5.19 -16.52
C THR A 844 25.64 -6.53 -15.93
N ALA A 845 25.08 -7.64 -16.43
CA ALA A 845 25.48 -8.99 -16.04
C ALA A 845 26.61 -9.55 -16.93
N GLU A 846 26.74 -9.04 -18.16
CA GLU A 846 27.76 -9.42 -19.14
C GLU A 846 28.33 -8.18 -19.84
N ASP A 847 29.43 -8.36 -20.56
CA ASP A 847 30.03 -7.32 -21.40
C ASP A 847 29.13 -7.05 -22.61
N VAL A 848 28.63 -5.83 -22.74
CA VAL A 848 27.80 -5.41 -23.88
C VAL A 848 28.72 -5.06 -25.04
N LEU A 849 28.61 -5.82 -26.13
CA LEU A 849 29.38 -5.59 -27.34
C LEU A 849 28.71 -4.56 -28.26
N LYS A 850 29.53 -3.79 -28.97
CA LYS A 850 29.03 -2.88 -30.00
C LYS A 850 28.53 -3.67 -31.22
N PRO A 851 27.30 -3.42 -31.72
CA PRO A 851 26.75 -4.19 -32.84
C PRO A 851 27.63 -4.09 -34.10
N GLY A 852 28.04 -5.25 -34.63
CA GLY A 852 28.89 -5.34 -35.83
C GLY A 852 30.40 -5.38 -35.56
N THR A 853 30.84 -5.25 -34.31
CA THR A 853 32.26 -5.30 -33.88
C THR A 853 32.45 -6.20 -32.66
N ALA A 854 33.69 -6.60 -32.37
CA ALA A 854 34.04 -7.34 -31.15
C ALA A 854 34.40 -6.43 -29.96
N ASP A 855 34.26 -5.11 -30.12
CA ASP A 855 34.63 -4.13 -29.10
C ASP A 855 33.60 -4.09 -27.97
N ILE A 856 34.09 -4.12 -26.73
CA ILE A 856 33.27 -3.97 -25.53
C ILE A 856 32.83 -2.51 -25.40
N LEU A 857 31.53 -2.27 -25.49
CA LEU A 857 30.93 -0.96 -25.32
C LEU A 857 30.76 -0.64 -23.82
N VAL A 858 30.19 -1.59 -23.09
CA VAL A 858 29.91 -1.45 -21.66
C VAL A 858 30.36 -2.72 -20.94
N PRO A 859 31.36 -2.64 -20.06
CA PRO A 859 31.81 -3.79 -19.28
C PRO A 859 30.71 -4.38 -18.37
N ARG A 860 30.92 -5.60 -17.91
CA ARG A 860 30.14 -6.24 -16.85
C ARG A 860 30.23 -5.43 -15.55
N ASN A 861 29.20 -5.54 -14.71
CA ASN A 861 29.11 -4.91 -13.37
C ASN A 861 29.15 -3.38 -13.40
N THR A 862 28.87 -2.75 -14.53
CA THR A 862 28.75 -1.29 -14.62
C THR A 862 27.33 -0.85 -14.30
N LEU A 863 27.20 0.18 -13.47
CA LEU A 863 25.93 0.85 -13.22
C LEU A 863 25.57 1.75 -14.41
N LEU A 864 24.41 1.46 -15.01
CA LEU A 864 23.93 2.12 -16.22
C LEU A 864 23.30 3.47 -15.88
N HIS A 865 24.14 4.50 -15.84
CA HIS A 865 23.75 5.90 -15.77
C HIS A 865 23.27 6.43 -17.13
N GLU A 866 22.73 7.65 -17.15
CA GLU A 866 22.20 8.30 -18.34
C GLU A 866 23.21 8.35 -19.49
N HIS A 867 24.49 8.62 -19.20
CA HIS A 867 25.57 8.63 -20.20
C HIS A 867 25.75 7.26 -20.88
N TRP A 868 25.73 6.17 -20.09
CA TRP A 868 25.80 4.82 -20.63
C TRP A 868 24.56 4.47 -21.45
N CYS A 869 23.39 4.90 -21.02
CA CYS A 869 22.16 4.71 -21.80
C CYS A 869 22.18 5.48 -23.12
N ASP A 870 22.64 6.74 -23.13
CA ASP A 870 22.78 7.53 -24.36
C ASP A 870 23.82 6.89 -25.30
N LEU A 871 24.90 6.29 -24.77
CA LEU A 871 25.87 5.51 -25.55
C LEU A 871 25.26 4.24 -26.15
N LEU A 872 24.43 3.52 -25.40
CA LEU A 872 23.71 2.33 -25.86
C LEU A 872 22.75 2.69 -27.01
N GLU A 873 21.99 3.78 -26.87
CA GLU A 873 21.09 4.28 -27.92
C GLU A 873 21.86 4.75 -29.16
N ALA A 874 22.96 5.50 -28.98
CA ALA A 874 23.78 5.99 -30.08
C ALA A 874 24.40 4.87 -30.92
N ASN A 875 24.74 3.74 -30.27
CA ASN A 875 25.24 2.54 -30.94
C ASN A 875 24.13 1.55 -31.32
N SER A 876 22.86 1.93 -31.10
CA SER A 876 21.67 1.13 -31.43
C SER A 876 21.75 -0.31 -30.90
N VAL A 877 22.08 -0.44 -29.62
CA VAL A 877 22.03 -1.71 -28.89
C VAL A 877 20.58 -1.98 -28.52
N ASP A 878 20.05 -3.14 -28.92
CA ASP A 878 18.62 -3.45 -28.77
C ASP A 878 18.33 -4.40 -27.59
N SER A 879 19.37 -5.05 -27.06
CA SER A 879 19.27 -5.98 -25.94
C SER A 879 20.47 -5.86 -25.01
N VAL A 880 20.22 -5.80 -23.71
CA VAL A 880 21.27 -5.77 -22.67
C VAL A 880 20.92 -6.79 -21.59
N LYS A 881 21.84 -7.70 -21.28
CA LYS A 881 21.69 -8.60 -20.13
C LYS A 881 22.06 -7.85 -18.86
N VAL A 882 21.08 -7.64 -18.00
CA VAL A 882 21.21 -6.92 -16.73
C VAL A 882 21.00 -7.85 -15.55
N ARG A 883 21.65 -7.54 -14.44
CA ARG A 883 21.40 -8.22 -13.16
C ARG A 883 19.98 -7.90 -12.68
N SER A 884 19.41 -8.82 -11.92
CA SER A 884 18.04 -8.73 -11.44
C SER A 884 17.93 -9.18 -9.99
N VAL A 885 16.97 -8.59 -9.27
CA VAL A 885 16.59 -9.02 -7.92
C VAL A 885 16.18 -10.49 -7.88
N VAL A 886 15.60 -11.01 -8.97
CA VAL A 886 15.15 -12.42 -9.06
C VAL A 886 16.32 -13.39 -9.24
N SER A 887 17.39 -12.97 -9.92
CA SER A 887 18.58 -13.79 -10.15
C SER A 887 19.65 -13.58 -9.08
N CYS A 888 19.25 -13.11 -7.90
CA CYS A 888 20.17 -12.81 -6.80
C CYS A 888 20.35 -14.02 -5.89
N ASP A 889 21.59 -14.43 -5.68
CA ASP A 889 21.94 -15.59 -4.84
C ASP A 889 22.12 -15.26 -3.34
N THR A 890 21.85 -14.01 -2.92
CA THR A 890 21.95 -13.59 -1.51
C THR A 890 20.85 -14.23 -0.66
N ASP A 891 21.23 -14.86 0.46
CA ASP A 891 20.29 -15.42 1.43
C ASP A 891 19.58 -14.32 2.24
N PHE A 892 18.25 -14.43 2.39
CA PHE A 892 17.41 -13.52 3.18
C PHE A 892 17.64 -12.03 2.89
N GLY A 893 17.94 -11.69 1.63
CA GLY A 893 18.22 -10.32 1.23
C GLY A 893 18.55 -10.22 -0.25
N VAL A 894 19.05 -9.06 -0.66
CA VAL A 894 19.48 -8.79 -2.04
C VAL A 894 20.79 -8.03 -2.00
N CYS A 895 21.67 -8.26 -2.98
CA CYS A 895 22.87 -7.46 -3.12
C CYS A 895 22.61 -6.13 -3.85
N ALA A 896 23.42 -5.11 -3.57
CA ALA A 896 23.30 -3.78 -4.17
C ALA A 896 23.39 -3.83 -5.72
N HIS A 897 24.21 -4.70 -6.31
CA HIS A 897 24.35 -4.81 -7.77
C HIS A 897 23.13 -5.43 -8.45
N CYS A 898 22.44 -6.38 -7.81
CA CYS A 898 21.23 -6.99 -8.38
C CYS A 898 20.03 -6.05 -8.38
N TYR A 899 20.01 -5.07 -7.46
CA TYR A 899 19.02 -4.00 -7.46
C TYR A 899 19.43 -2.82 -8.37
N GLY A 900 20.65 -2.32 -8.17
CA GLY A 900 21.22 -1.17 -8.87
C GLY A 900 21.03 0.15 -8.14
N ARG A 901 20.45 1.14 -8.82
CA ARG A 901 20.28 2.52 -8.35
C ARG A 901 19.06 2.66 -7.46
N ASP A 902 19.19 3.37 -6.34
CA ASP A 902 18.04 3.88 -5.60
C ASP A 902 17.38 5.01 -6.40
N LEU A 903 16.15 4.79 -6.84
CA LEU A 903 15.39 5.75 -7.63
C LEU A 903 14.96 6.97 -6.80
N ALA A 904 14.87 6.88 -5.47
CA ALA A 904 14.48 8.00 -4.62
C ALA A 904 15.63 9.01 -4.40
N ARG A 905 16.89 8.54 -4.42
CA ARG A 905 18.08 9.36 -4.14
C ARG A 905 19.08 9.44 -5.28
N GLY A 906 18.89 8.68 -6.34
CA GLY A 906 19.67 8.77 -7.57
C GLY A 906 21.10 8.23 -7.50
N HIS A 907 21.53 7.59 -6.42
CA HIS A 907 22.84 6.92 -6.30
C HIS A 907 22.69 5.39 -6.24
N LEU A 908 23.80 4.64 -6.24
CA LEU A 908 23.77 3.19 -6.00
C LEU A 908 23.08 2.91 -4.66
N ILE A 909 22.23 1.89 -4.59
CA ILE A 909 21.45 1.65 -3.37
C ILE A 909 22.34 1.39 -2.14
N ASN A 910 21.96 1.96 -1.00
CA ASN A 910 22.68 1.80 0.25
C ASN A 910 22.37 0.44 0.90
N LYS A 911 23.38 -0.13 1.55
CA LYS A 911 23.20 -1.30 2.43
C LYS A 911 22.27 -0.95 3.59
N GLY A 912 21.29 -1.80 3.85
CA GLY A 912 20.24 -1.63 4.87
C GLY A 912 18.93 -1.05 4.35
N GLU A 913 18.82 -0.64 3.07
CA GLU A 913 17.56 -0.09 2.55
C GLU A 913 16.52 -1.22 2.34
N ALA A 914 15.30 -1.00 2.84
CA ALA A 914 14.20 -1.97 2.82
C ALA A 914 13.44 -1.96 1.47
N ILE A 915 14.10 -2.46 0.42
CA ILE A 915 13.59 -2.46 -0.95
C ILE A 915 12.25 -3.19 -1.12
N GLY A 916 11.96 -4.22 -0.34
CA GLY A 916 10.70 -4.96 -0.44
C GLY A 916 9.48 -4.12 -0.05
N VAL A 917 9.60 -3.32 1.02
CA VAL A 917 8.55 -2.39 1.45
C VAL A 917 8.38 -1.28 0.41
N ILE A 918 9.49 -0.74 -0.11
CA ILE A 918 9.46 0.30 -1.15
C ILE A 918 8.77 -0.22 -2.42
N ALA A 919 9.08 -1.43 -2.87
CA ALA A 919 8.46 -2.06 -4.03
C ALA A 919 6.96 -2.29 -3.83
N ALA A 920 6.56 -2.83 -2.66
CA ALA A 920 5.15 -3.04 -2.34
C ALA A 920 4.34 -1.73 -2.35
N GLN A 921 4.91 -0.65 -1.80
CA GLN A 921 4.29 0.68 -1.81
C GLN A 921 4.22 1.27 -3.22
N SER A 922 5.29 1.12 -4.01
CA SER A 922 5.39 1.65 -5.38
C SER A 922 4.42 0.98 -6.35
N ILE A 923 3.90 -0.20 -6.01
CA ILE A 923 2.81 -0.87 -6.74
C ILE A 923 1.44 -0.49 -6.16
N GLY A 924 1.33 -0.53 -4.83
CA GLY A 924 0.06 -0.33 -4.13
C GLY A 924 -0.51 1.08 -4.23
N GLU A 925 0.35 2.09 -4.17
CA GLU A 925 -0.06 3.49 -4.21
C GLU A 925 -0.63 3.89 -5.59
N PRO A 926 0.06 3.63 -6.72
CA PRO A 926 -0.50 3.94 -8.04
C PRO A 926 -1.75 3.11 -8.33
N GLY A 927 -1.80 1.85 -7.89
CA GLY A 927 -3.00 1.01 -8.02
C GLY A 927 -4.22 1.64 -7.33
N THR A 928 -4.02 2.22 -6.14
CA THR A 928 -5.08 2.92 -5.41
C THR A 928 -5.47 4.22 -6.12
N GLN A 929 -4.49 5.02 -6.56
CA GLN A 929 -4.76 6.26 -7.30
C GLN A 929 -5.51 6.02 -8.61
N LEU A 930 -5.13 5.01 -9.39
CA LEU A 930 -5.78 4.65 -10.65
C LEU A 930 -7.24 4.26 -10.42
N THR A 931 -7.55 3.52 -9.35
CA THR A 931 -8.93 3.23 -9.01
C THR A 931 -9.72 4.48 -8.64
N MET A 932 -9.14 5.46 -7.94
CA MET A 932 -9.84 6.72 -7.67
C MET A 932 -10.05 7.54 -8.95
N ARG A 933 -8.98 7.83 -9.71
CA ARG A 933 -9.02 8.75 -10.87
C ARG A 933 -9.87 8.23 -12.03
N THR A 934 -9.81 6.93 -12.35
CA THR A 934 -10.49 6.37 -13.53
C THR A 934 -12.01 6.41 -13.37
N PHE A 935 -12.52 6.20 -12.16
CA PHE A 935 -13.97 6.12 -11.92
C PHE A 935 -14.63 7.47 -11.63
N HIS A 936 -13.87 8.48 -11.20
CA HIS A 936 -14.39 9.87 -11.12
C HIS A 936 -14.76 10.43 -12.50
N ILE A 937 -14.10 9.97 -13.56
CA ILE A 937 -14.38 10.37 -14.96
C ILE A 937 -15.48 9.50 -15.58
N GLY A 938 -15.95 8.46 -14.88
CA GLY A 938 -16.90 7.41 -15.34
C GLY A 938 -18.30 7.89 -15.73
N GLY A 939 -18.54 9.20 -15.80
CA GLY A 939 -19.70 9.77 -16.47
C GLY A 939 -19.58 9.68 -17.99
N ALA A 940 -18.41 9.96 -18.59
CA ALA A 940 -18.23 10.04 -20.04
C ALA A 940 -17.41 8.86 -20.58
N ALA A 941 -17.99 8.06 -21.48
CA ALA A 941 -17.29 7.00 -22.18
C ALA A 941 -16.66 7.54 -23.47
N SER A 942 -15.43 7.14 -23.76
CA SER A 942 -14.77 7.41 -25.04
C SER A 942 -14.08 6.12 -25.45
N ARG A 943 -14.65 5.41 -26.42
CA ARG A 943 -14.09 4.17 -26.95
C ARG A 943 -13.34 4.55 -28.23
N ALA A 944 -12.02 4.34 -28.26
CA ALA A 944 -11.29 4.39 -29.52
C ALA A 944 -11.73 3.19 -30.38
N ALA A 945 -11.99 3.43 -31.67
CA ALA A 945 -12.38 2.37 -32.60
C ALA A 945 -11.32 1.25 -32.61
N ALA A 946 -11.76 -0.01 -32.59
CA ALA A 946 -10.85 -1.15 -32.70
C ALA A 946 -10.28 -1.22 -34.13
N GLU A 947 -8.96 -1.23 -34.26
CA GLU A 947 -8.27 -1.31 -35.55
C GLU A 947 -8.63 -2.63 -36.27
N SER A 948 -9.19 -2.54 -37.48
CA SER A 948 -9.67 -3.68 -38.27
C SER A 948 -8.58 -4.34 -39.12
N SER A 949 -7.37 -3.76 -39.15
CA SER A 949 -6.25 -4.24 -39.95
C SER A 949 -4.92 -3.88 -39.32
N ILE A 950 -3.91 -4.74 -39.52
CA ILE A 950 -2.53 -4.50 -39.09
C ILE A 950 -1.76 -3.95 -40.29
N GLN A 951 -1.25 -2.72 -40.15
CA GLN A 951 -0.39 -2.06 -41.13
C GLN A 951 1.03 -1.93 -40.56
N VAL A 952 2.00 -2.35 -41.35
CA VAL A 952 3.43 -2.24 -41.02
C VAL A 952 3.88 -0.84 -41.38
N LYS A 953 4.63 -0.17 -40.49
CA LYS A 953 5.07 1.22 -40.71
C LYS A 953 6.44 1.29 -41.37
N ASN A 954 7.27 0.27 -41.18
CA ASN A 954 8.66 0.22 -41.63
C ASN A 954 8.92 -0.85 -42.71
N LYS A 955 10.03 -0.71 -43.45
CA LYS A 955 10.51 -1.76 -44.37
C LYS A 955 11.15 -2.90 -43.56
N GLY A 956 10.89 -4.16 -43.94
CA GLY A 956 11.53 -5.33 -43.36
C GLY A 956 10.94 -6.66 -43.85
N SER A 957 11.45 -7.76 -43.31
CA SER A 957 10.94 -9.13 -43.50
C SER A 957 9.95 -9.49 -42.40
N ILE A 958 8.83 -10.12 -42.75
CA ILE A 958 7.91 -10.67 -41.75
C ILE A 958 8.47 -11.97 -41.17
N LYS A 959 8.35 -12.15 -39.86
CA LYS A 959 8.56 -13.41 -39.15
C LYS A 959 7.38 -13.72 -38.26
N LEU A 960 6.70 -14.82 -38.56
CA LEU A 960 5.60 -15.33 -37.77
C LEU A 960 6.16 -16.23 -36.66
N SER A 961 5.82 -15.91 -35.41
CA SER A 961 6.21 -16.69 -34.24
C SER A 961 4.99 -17.32 -33.58
N ASN A 962 5.13 -18.59 -33.18
CA ASN A 962 4.05 -19.41 -32.62
C ASN A 962 2.81 -19.52 -33.54
N ALA A 963 3.02 -19.41 -34.86
CA ALA A 963 1.97 -19.44 -35.87
C ALA A 963 1.72 -20.86 -36.39
N LYS A 964 0.46 -21.27 -36.38
CA LYS A 964 -0.06 -22.28 -37.30
C LYS A 964 -0.92 -21.55 -38.31
N SER A 965 -0.67 -21.76 -39.60
CA SER A 965 -1.42 -21.13 -40.67
C SER A 965 -1.92 -22.19 -41.65
N VAL A 966 -3.10 -21.97 -42.19
CA VAL A 966 -3.67 -22.79 -43.27
C VAL A 966 -3.96 -21.89 -44.47
N VAL A 967 -3.73 -22.40 -45.66
CA VAL A 967 -4.12 -21.71 -46.90
C VAL A 967 -5.53 -22.16 -47.24
N ASN A 968 -6.47 -21.21 -47.30
CA ASN A 968 -7.84 -21.50 -47.71
C ASN A 968 -7.89 -21.79 -49.22
N SER A 969 -8.92 -22.50 -49.71
CA SER A 969 -9.11 -22.82 -51.13
C SER A 969 -9.16 -21.58 -52.05
N SER A 970 -9.47 -20.41 -51.50
CA SER A 970 -9.39 -19.10 -52.17
C SER A 970 -7.98 -18.48 -52.21
N GLY A 971 -6.92 -19.23 -51.87
CA GLY A 971 -5.52 -18.79 -51.94
C GLY A 971 -5.06 -17.84 -50.83
N LYS A 972 -5.87 -17.62 -49.78
CA LYS A 972 -5.55 -16.70 -48.68
C LYS A 972 -4.96 -17.45 -47.48
N LEU A 973 -3.87 -16.93 -46.91
CA LEU A 973 -3.21 -17.49 -45.73
C LEU A 973 -3.98 -17.06 -44.46
N VAL A 974 -4.44 -18.00 -43.65
CA VAL A 974 -5.25 -17.74 -42.45
C VAL A 974 -4.58 -18.32 -41.22
N ILE A 975 -4.48 -17.53 -40.15
CA ILE A 975 -3.89 -17.97 -38.88
C ILE A 975 -4.88 -18.83 -38.10
N THR A 976 -4.46 -20.01 -37.65
CA THR A 976 -5.26 -20.98 -36.88
C THR A 976 -4.75 -21.16 -35.44
N SER A 977 -3.83 -20.32 -35.00
CA SER A 977 -3.32 -20.27 -33.62
C SER A 977 -3.82 -19.02 -32.88
N ARG A 978 -4.08 -19.15 -31.58
CA ARG A 978 -4.63 -18.08 -30.73
C ARG A 978 -3.58 -17.08 -30.20
N ASN A 979 -2.32 -17.50 -30.09
CA ASN A 979 -1.23 -16.69 -29.52
C ASN A 979 -0.15 -16.43 -30.57
N THR A 980 -0.57 -15.95 -31.74
CA THR A 980 0.34 -15.73 -32.86
C THR A 980 0.90 -14.33 -32.81
N GLU A 981 2.20 -14.20 -32.98
CA GLU A 981 2.88 -12.91 -33.03
C GLU A 981 3.55 -12.74 -34.39
N LEU A 982 3.25 -11.62 -35.06
CA LEU A 982 3.88 -11.18 -36.28
C LEU A 982 4.97 -10.18 -35.93
N LYS A 983 6.22 -10.54 -36.21
CA LYS A 983 7.39 -9.69 -36.00
C LYS A 983 7.87 -9.17 -37.34
N LEU A 984 8.13 -7.88 -37.45
CA LEU A 984 8.87 -7.31 -38.57
C LEU A 984 10.35 -7.31 -38.23
N ILE A 985 11.17 -7.91 -39.08
CA ILE A 985 12.60 -8.05 -38.90
C ILE A 985 13.35 -7.23 -39.96
N ASP A 986 14.36 -6.46 -39.55
CA ASP A 986 15.23 -5.74 -40.48
C ASP A 986 16.21 -6.67 -41.22
N GLU A 987 16.92 -6.18 -42.23
CA GLU A 987 17.93 -6.94 -42.99
C GLU A 987 19.04 -7.52 -42.09
N PHE A 988 19.23 -6.97 -40.89
CA PHE A 988 20.19 -7.41 -39.87
C PHE A 988 19.62 -8.37 -38.80
N GLY A 989 18.40 -8.90 -38.96
CA GLY A 989 17.82 -9.86 -38.02
C GLY A 989 17.17 -9.25 -36.75
N ARG A 990 17.04 -7.91 -36.69
CA ARG A 990 16.48 -7.17 -35.55
C ARG A 990 14.96 -7.01 -35.65
N THR A 991 14.23 -7.19 -34.55
CA THR A 991 12.77 -7.01 -34.55
C THR A 991 12.42 -5.52 -34.42
N LYS A 992 11.87 -4.92 -35.48
CA LYS A 992 11.42 -3.52 -35.51
C LYS A 992 9.98 -3.33 -35.04
N GLU A 993 9.10 -4.25 -35.41
CA GLU A 993 7.68 -4.17 -35.07
C GLU A 993 7.20 -5.52 -34.57
N SER A 994 6.26 -5.53 -33.64
CA SER A 994 5.64 -6.75 -33.14
C SER A 994 4.15 -6.52 -32.98
N TYR A 995 3.36 -7.39 -33.61
CA TYR A 995 1.92 -7.34 -33.64
C TYR A 995 1.34 -8.67 -33.16
N LYS A 996 0.35 -8.63 -32.27
CA LYS A 996 -0.44 -9.82 -31.97
C LYS A 996 -1.47 -10.05 -33.08
N VAL A 997 -1.49 -11.26 -33.61
CA VAL A 997 -2.41 -11.64 -34.69
C VAL A 997 -3.46 -12.61 -34.13
N PRO A 998 -4.76 -12.23 -34.15
CA PRO A 998 -5.85 -13.08 -33.69
C PRO A 998 -6.01 -14.37 -34.50
N TYR A 999 -6.65 -15.35 -33.87
CA TYR A 999 -7.13 -16.54 -34.56
C TYR A 999 -8.13 -16.16 -35.66
N GLY A 1000 -7.97 -16.72 -36.87
CA GLY A 1000 -8.81 -16.44 -38.02
C GLY A 1000 -8.44 -15.17 -38.80
N ALA A 1001 -7.38 -14.46 -38.39
CA ALA A 1001 -6.87 -13.32 -39.16
C ALA A 1001 -6.35 -13.78 -40.52
N VAL A 1002 -6.70 -13.02 -41.56
CA VAL A 1002 -6.28 -13.28 -42.93
C VAL A 1002 -5.00 -12.51 -43.18
N MET A 1003 -3.91 -13.24 -43.39
CA MET A 1003 -2.60 -12.70 -43.74
C MET A 1003 -2.56 -12.34 -45.22
N ALA A 1004 -2.12 -11.12 -45.52
CA ALA A 1004 -1.83 -10.67 -46.88
C ALA A 1004 -0.43 -11.08 -47.33
N LYS A 1005 0.47 -11.38 -46.38
CA LYS A 1005 1.88 -11.70 -46.59
C LYS A 1005 2.30 -12.94 -45.78
N GLY A 1006 3.18 -13.76 -46.35
CA GLY A 1006 3.69 -15.00 -45.78
C GLY A 1006 4.85 -14.82 -44.80
N ASP A 1007 5.25 -15.91 -44.17
CA ASP A 1007 6.46 -15.94 -43.31
C ASP A 1007 7.73 -15.78 -44.18
N GLY A 1008 8.63 -14.87 -43.80
CA GLY A 1008 9.84 -14.55 -44.55
C GLY A 1008 9.67 -13.58 -45.74
N GLU A 1009 8.45 -13.09 -45.98
CA GLU A 1009 8.17 -12.17 -47.09
C GLU A 1009 8.56 -10.73 -46.75
N GLN A 1010 9.09 -10.00 -47.74
CA GLN A 1010 9.49 -8.60 -47.60
C GLN A 1010 8.28 -7.67 -47.72
N VAL A 1011 8.24 -6.65 -46.87
CA VAL A 1011 7.18 -5.62 -46.87
C VAL A 1011 7.76 -4.22 -46.82
N ALA A 1012 7.03 -3.28 -47.42
CA ALA A 1012 7.33 -1.86 -47.38
C ALA A 1012 6.48 -1.14 -46.32
N GLY A 1013 6.96 0.01 -45.84
CA GLY A 1013 6.20 0.84 -44.89
C GLY A 1013 4.87 1.33 -45.49
N GLY A 1014 3.80 1.22 -44.71
CA GLY A 1014 2.42 1.53 -45.12
C GLY A 1014 1.63 0.33 -45.68
N GLU A 1015 2.23 -0.86 -45.76
CA GLU A 1015 1.59 -2.03 -46.35
C GLU A 1015 0.73 -2.79 -45.31
N THR A 1016 -0.48 -3.18 -45.69
CA THR A 1016 -1.38 -3.96 -44.83
C THR A 1016 -1.01 -5.43 -44.85
N VAL A 1017 -0.58 -5.98 -43.71
CA VAL A 1017 -0.03 -7.35 -43.64
C VAL A 1017 -1.02 -8.36 -43.09
N ALA A 1018 -2.00 -7.93 -42.30
CA ALA A 1018 -3.08 -8.79 -41.83
C ALA A 1018 -4.40 -8.02 -41.79
N LYS A 1019 -5.46 -8.66 -42.29
CA LYS A 1019 -6.84 -8.20 -42.11
C LYS A 1019 -7.50 -9.05 -41.03
N LEU A 1020 -8.04 -8.39 -40.02
CA LEU A 1020 -8.81 -9.05 -38.99
C LEU A 1020 -10.20 -9.29 -39.57
N GLY A 1021 -10.64 -10.55 -39.64
CA GLY A 1021 -12.00 -10.83 -40.11
C GLY A 1021 -13.00 -10.11 -39.23
N SER A 1022 -13.87 -9.29 -39.82
CA SER A 1022 -15.01 -8.70 -39.15
C SER A 1022 -16.04 -9.80 -38.89
N ALA A 1023 -15.82 -10.64 -37.88
CA ALA A 1023 -16.72 -11.76 -37.62
C ALA A 1023 -16.78 -12.15 -36.15
N HIS A 1024 -17.97 -11.96 -35.58
CA HIS A 1024 -18.60 -12.87 -34.63
C HIS A 1024 -17.77 -13.30 -33.42
N HIS A 1025 -17.67 -12.42 -32.42
CA HIS A 1025 -17.66 -12.91 -31.04
C HIS A 1025 -19.08 -13.38 -30.68
N ALA A 1026 -19.45 -14.57 -31.14
CA ALA A 1026 -20.51 -15.34 -30.53
C ALA A 1026 -20.16 -15.53 -29.05
N GLY A 1027 -21.07 -15.09 -28.19
CA GLY A 1027 -20.86 -14.99 -26.76
C GLY A 1027 -20.39 -16.30 -26.13
N TYR A 1028 -19.23 -16.25 -25.51
CA TYR A 1028 -18.88 -17.13 -24.38
C TYR A 1028 -18.17 -16.27 -23.34
N HIS A 1029 -18.95 -15.43 -22.65
CA HIS A 1029 -18.56 -14.97 -21.33
C HIS A 1029 -18.57 -16.19 -20.41
N ARG A 1030 -17.39 -16.61 -19.95
CA ARG A 1030 -17.29 -17.43 -18.74
C ARG A 1030 -17.60 -16.53 -17.55
N SER A 1031 -18.61 -16.96 -16.79
CA SER A 1031 -18.93 -16.63 -15.40
C SER A 1031 -17.74 -16.29 -14.52
#